data_AF-A0A259TY85-F1
#
_entry.id   AF-A0A259TY85-F1
#
_cell.length_a   1.000
_cell.length_b   1.000
_cell.length_c   1.000
_cell.angle_alpha   90.00
_cell.angle_beta   90.00
_cell.angle_gamma   90.00
#
_symmetry.space_group_name_H-M   'P 1'
#
loop_
_entity.id
_entity.type
_entity.pdbx_description
1 polymer ?
#
loop_
_entity_poly.entity_id
_entity_poly.type
_entity_poly.pdbx_seq_one_letter_code
_entity_poly.pdbx_strand_id
1 'polypeptide(L)'
;MRRLFLLALMCALAPLAHAQSSSVADLVQRGMAAFQDGRVAEAIRLLEQATDSPEADAEAYYRLGLALRARSPEQDIKRSRRAVARAVSLAPGNPEYLTAELEALRDESGGFFIELLRARERRQIAERLLEMDSTNAFAHEELATLHIAEYYRYRNAIWTSGAGFDPVGAFTSAEDERLADKPELDGDTGAGGLGDAEFDDPAFAEMDVMDGTNLATREAAAGDFAAARGNQFNLGLIRNLGSGSYTERADQARELALVHIRASLKSDPRRRSLYDDVMRLAALSGDWTLAGAPLAEMFVHFPDDPNMWLYLGLMNHRVGEWEAAAASFKNALEKMSAEERAVFEDLTYVLSPDQEKEYRASPEVYAARFWSSRDPRFLNPFNERRLEHYARLTTADLLYRSNDLNLPGWQTERGQIHVRYGVPKEDLIVEGDIGVVLERYADRNESFNAPEMFGLANRFNIWDYGDQQFVFEDPNRNGEYALYSPPADLFGLNVRGIDRMDYVLRARSAFRTNPERYDFEVPGREVYIPALVSAFRSSGREAEVYVHFGVPLAPEATGRDGTIPATIKTGAFLVGTDNVLLAERRKTLYGLRTDQVVPYKEVRLWVGSEQVTAPPGDYEVSVEFETANGTVAGVHREAVEVPDFTGTDLMLSSLLLAIQVEEGATAGPGRVQRGDFAIQPAPWGVYTVGDPIAVYFEVYGLGLDNGQSGYDVEAQLIPKDRSRGLARLAKRIFGGRARGVSTSFPAQGTSEEARQYVLLDATGQDPGVYTLTLRIEDRVSGQRTEREVDLLLE
;
A
#
# COMPACT_ATOMS: atom_id res chain seq x y z
N MET A 1 83.97 -44.19 48.15
CA MET A 1 85.27 -43.79 48.76
C MET A 1 85.69 -42.49 48.06
N ARG A 2 85.93 -41.32 48.66
CA ARG A 2 86.23 -40.88 50.03
C ARG A 2 85.62 -39.48 50.26
N ARG A 3 85.35 -39.20 51.54
CA ARG A 3 84.88 -37.95 52.16
C ARG A 3 85.98 -36.85 52.19
N LEU A 4 85.57 -35.67 52.69
CA LEU A 4 86.30 -34.53 53.29
C LEU A 4 86.25 -33.25 52.41
N PHE A 5 85.87 -32.04 52.86
CA PHE A 5 85.47 -31.51 54.18
C PHE A 5 84.73 -30.15 54.00
N LEU A 6 84.16 -29.64 55.10
CA LEU A 6 83.25 -28.51 55.29
C LEU A 6 83.86 -27.08 55.20
N LEU A 7 82.93 -26.09 55.17
CA LEU A 7 82.98 -24.65 55.55
C LEU A 7 83.37 -23.65 54.43
N ALA A 8 82.69 -22.54 54.13
CA ALA A 8 81.66 -21.76 54.84
C ALA A 8 80.88 -20.81 53.89
N LEU A 9 79.59 -20.63 54.17
CA LEU A 9 78.80 -19.38 54.21
C LEU A 9 79.19 -18.21 53.26
N MET A 10 78.33 -17.90 52.28
CA MET A 10 77.71 -16.56 52.10
C MET A 10 76.74 -16.51 50.92
N CYS A 11 75.50 -16.12 51.23
CA CYS A 11 74.46 -15.48 50.44
C CYS A 11 74.41 -15.74 48.92
N ALA A 12 73.43 -16.54 48.50
CA ALA A 12 72.90 -16.53 47.15
C ALA A 12 72.26 -15.16 46.85
N LEU A 13 72.91 -14.33 46.03
CA LEU A 13 72.22 -13.30 45.26
C LEU A 13 71.40 -14.02 44.18
N ALA A 14 70.10 -14.12 44.39
CA ALA A 14 69.17 -14.28 43.29
C ALA A 14 69.18 -12.98 42.46
N PRO A 15 69.26 -13.02 41.11
CA PRO A 15 69.05 -11.82 40.33
C PRO A 15 67.60 -11.39 40.52
N LEU A 16 67.41 -10.21 41.10
CA LEU A 16 66.18 -9.43 41.01
C LEU A 16 65.81 -9.32 39.54
N ALA A 17 64.81 -10.10 39.10
CA ALA A 17 64.06 -9.81 37.90
C ALA A 17 63.50 -8.40 38.08
N HIS A 18 64.14 -7.42 37.46
CA HIS A 18 63.58 -6.09 37.31
C HIS A 18 62.29 -6.27 36.53
N ALA A 19 61.15 -6.10 37.17
CA ALA A 19 59.90 -5.84 36.48
C ALA A 19 60.11 -4.55 35.68
N GLN A 20 60.45 -4.66 34.40
CA GLN A 20 60.35 -3.54 33.48
C GLN A 20 58.90 -3.07 33.55
N SER A 21 58.67 -1.85 34.02
CA SER A 21 57.41 -1.16 33.79
C SER A 21 57.18 -1.15 32.27
N SER A 22 56.22 -1.94 31.79
CA SER A 22 55.84 -1.92 30.38
C SER A 22 55.45 -0.50 30.02
N SER A 23 56.06 0.08 28.98
CA SER A 23 55.66 1.41 28.50
C SER A 23 54.22 1.37 27.99
N VAL A 24 53.55 2.52 27.95
CA VAL A 24 52.18 2.63 27.39
C VAL A 24 52.14 2.06 25.96
N ALA A 25 53.15 2.35 25.14
CA ALA A 25 53.26 1.82 23.77
C ALA A 25 53.34 0.27 23.73
N ASP A 26 54.09 -0.37 24.63
CA ASP A 26 54.17 -1.84 24.71
C ASP A 26 52.81 -2.44 25.11
N LEU A 27 52.13 -1.82 26.08
CA LEU A 27 50.81 -2.24 26.55
C LEU A 27 49.76 -2.13 25.45
N VAL A 28 49.73 -1.02 24.71
CA VAL A 28 48.83 -0.83 23.55
C VAL A 28 49.13 -1.85 22.46
N GLN A 29 50.40 -2.05 22.09
CA GLN A 29 50.78 -3.01 21.05
C GLN A 29 50.38 -4.45 21.41
N ARG A 30 50.66 -4.88 22.64
CA ARG A 30 50.27 -6.21 23.13
C ARG A 30 48.75 -6.35 23.27
N GLY A 31 48.06 -5.29 23.66
CA GLY A 31 46.61 -5.23 23.72
C GLY A 31 45.98 -5.41 22.34
N MET A 32 46.50 -4.71 21.33
CA MET A 32 46.05 -4.85 19.93
C MET A 32 46.34 -6.23 19.35
N ALA A 33 47.51 -6.82 19.65
CA ALA A 33 47.81 -8.19 19.23
C ALA A 33 46.83 -9.19 19.85
N ALA A 34 46.53 -9.06 21.15
CA ALA A 34 45.50 -9.86 21.80
C ALA A 34 44.10 -9.63 21.19
N PHE A 35 43.77 -8.40 20.80
CA PHE A 35 42.51 -8.07 20.15
C PHE A 35 42.36 -8.76 18.79
N GLN A 36 43.40 -8.70 17.96
CA GLN A 36 43.44 -9.35 16.64
C GLN A 36 43.35 -10.88 16.74
N ASP A 37 43.92 -11.47 17.79
CA ASP A 37 43.82 -12.91 18.08
C ASP A 37 42.45 -13.34 18.65
N GLY A 38 41.49 -12.43 18.78
CA GLY A 38 40.18 -12.69 19.38
C GLY A 38 40.20 -12.83 20.91
N ARG A 39 41.33 -12.54 21.57
CA ARG A 39 41.49 -12.56 23.04
C ARG A 39 41.02 -11.24 23.66
N VAL A 40 39.75 -10.89 23.44
CA VAL A 40 39.18 -9.56 23.77
C VAL A 40 39.33 -9.19 25.25
N ALA A 41 39.12 -10.13 26.18
CA ALA A 41 39.27 -9.86 27.61
C ALA A 41 40.71 -9.53 28.02
N GLU A 42 41.69 -10.15 27.37
CA GLU A 42 43.11 -9.86 27.60
C GLU A 42 43.50 -8.52 26.99
N ALA A 43 42.98 -8.22 25.80
CA ALA A 43 43.15 -6.93 25.15
C ALA A 43 42.64 -5.77 26.03
N ILE A 44 41.41 -5.87 26.54
CA ILE A 44 40.83 -4.87 27.44
C ILE A 44 41.70 -4.68 28.67
N ARG A 45 42.14 -5.76 29.34
CA ARG A 45 43.00 -5.65 30.53
C ARG A 45 44.32 -4.93 30.24
N LEU A 46 44.97 -5.23 29.11
CA LEU A 46 46.23 -4.59 28.72
C LEU A 46 46.02 -3.11 28.37
N LEU A 47 44.91 -2.79 27.71
CA LEU A 47 44.55 -1.42 27.34
C LEU A 47 44.10 -0.59 28.55
N GLU A 48 43.41 -1.18 29.52
CA GLU A 48 43.11 -0.55 30.81
C GLU A 48 44.39 -0.16 31.55
N GLN A 49 45.38 -1.06 31.61
CA GLN A 49 46.70 -0.77 32.18
C GLN A 49 47.41 0.37 31.43
N ALA A 50 47.25 0.46 30.11
CA ALA A 50 47.79 1.54 29.32
C ALA A 50 47.11 2.88 29.67
N THR A 51 45.78 2.89 29.82
CA THR A 51 45.00 4.11 30.12
C THR A 51 45.06 4.58 31.57
N ASP A 52 45.45 3.70 32.50
CA ASP A 52 45.71 4.04 33.91
C ASP A 52 47.07 4.73 34.12
N SER A 53 47.94 4.70 33.10
CA SER A 53 49.23 5.39 33.12
C SER A 53 49.09 6.90 32.93
N PRO A 54 49.88 7.73 33.63
CA PRO A 54 49.96 9.18 33.35
C PRO A 54 50.45 9.52 31.94
N GLU A 55 51.11 8.57 31.26
CA GLU A 55 51.61 8.71 29.89
C GLU A 55 50.58 8.25 28.83
N ALA A 56 49.34 7.95 29.23
CA ALA A 56 48.28 7.52 28.31
C ALA A 56 47.99 8.59 27.26
N ASP A 57 48.05 8.18 25.98
CA ASP A 57 47.76 9.03 24.83
C ASP A 57 46.37 8.74 24.24
N ALA A 58 45.99 9.51 23.21
CA ALA A 58 44.69 9.36 22.56
C ALA A 58 44.49 7.95 21.96
N GLU A 59 45.56 7.35 21.43
CA GLU A 59 45.52 6.02 20.82
C GLU A 59 45.21 4.93 21.85
N ALA A 60 45.79 4.98 23.05
CA ALA A 60 45.48 4.04 24.13
C ALA A 60 43.98 4.04 24.49
N TYR A 61 43.38 5.23 24.61
CA TYR A 61 41.96 5.39 24.89
C TYR A 61 41.08 4.93 23.71
N TYR A 62 41.46 5.25 22.47
CA TYR A 62 40.74 4.82 21.27
C TYR A 62 40.68 3.29 21.17
N ARG A 63 41.84 2.63 21.29
CA ARG A 63 41.94 1.17 21.25
C ARG A 63 41.18 0.50 22.38
N LEU A 64 41.20 1.08 23.59
CA LEU A 64 40.38 0.60 24.70
C LEU A 64 38.89 0.69 24.35
N GLY A 65 38.45 1.79 23.76
CA GLY A 65 37.08 1.99 23.30
C GLY A 65 36.61 0.92 22.33
N LEU A 66 37.42 0.61 21.30
CA LEU A 66 37.14 -0.45 20.34
C LEU A 66 37.08 -1.84 21.00
N ALA A 67 38.04 -2.15 21.88
CA ALA A 67 38.11 -3.44 22.56
C ALA A 67 36.89 -3.64 23.49
N LEU A 68 36.47 -2.60 24.21
CA LEU A 68 35.28 -2.62 25.05
C LEU A 68 34.00 -2.85 24.23
N ARG A 69 33.86 -2.19 23.08
CA ARG A 69 32.70 -2.35 22.19
C ARG A 69 32.60 -3.78 21.65
N ALA A 70 33.73 -4.39 21.30
CA ALA A 70 33.77 -5.75 20.75
C ALA A 70 33.44 -6.86 21.77
N ARG A 71 33.59 -6.61 23.08
CA ARG A 71 33.30 -7.63 24.11
C ARG A 71 31.80 -7.85 24.29
N SER A 72 31.05 -6.77 24.43
CA SER A 72 29.60 -6.80 24.60
C SER A 72 29.05 -5.38 24.45
N PRO A 73 28.24 -5.10 23.42
CA PRO A 73 27.56 -3.80 23.29
C PRO A 73 26.76 -3.44 24.54
N GLU A 74 25.99 -4.36 25.12
CA GLU A 74 25.08 -4.01 26.23
C GLU A 74 25.78 -3.68 27.57
N GLN A 75 26.92 -4.29 27.87
CA GLN A 75 27.57 -4.17 29.19
C GLN A 75 28.63 -3.07 29.24
N ASP A 76 29.35 -2.82 28.15
CA ASP A 76 30.50 -1.93 28.13
C ASP A 76 30.32 -0.68 27.26
N ILE A 77 29.19 -0.46 26.58
CA ILE A 77 28.99 0.70 25.69
C ILE A 77 29.28 2.04 26.38
N LYS A 78 28.83 2.21 27.63
CA LYS A 78 29.09 3.44 28.40
C LYS A 78 30.57 3.64 28.69
N ARG A 79 31.32 2.55 28.88
CA ARG A 79 32.77 2.59 29.12
C ARG A 79 33.51 2.85 27.81
N SER A 80 33.10 2.17 26.73
CA SER A 80 33.61 2.38 25.39
C SER A 80 33.47 3.84 24.97
N ARG A 81 32.26 4.43 25.08
CA ARG A 81 32.02 5.85 24.77
C ARG A 81 32.90 6.79 25.58
N ARG A 82 33.05 6.56 26.89
CA ARG A 82 33.93 7.40 27.73
C ARG A 82 35.39 7.32 27.25
N ALA A 83 35.86 6.14 26.87
CA ALA A 83 37.20 5.97 26.32
C ALA A 83 37.35 6.67 24.96
N VAL A 84 36.40 6.50 24.05
CA VAL A 84 36.40 7.16 22.73
C VAL A 84 36.31 8.69 22.86
N ALA A 85 35.39 9.22 23.67
CA ALA A 85 35.28 10.65 23.94
C ALA A 85 36.57 11.22 24.57
N ARG A 86 37.26 10.42 25.41
CA ARG A 86 38.56 10.82 25.94
C ARG A 86 39.62 10.88 24.82
N ALA A 87 39.65 9.91 23.91
CA ALA A 87 40.54 9.94 22.75
C ALA A 87 40.29 11.18 21.87
N VAL A 88 39.03 11.52 21.57
CA VAL A 88 38.66 12.74 20.84
C VAL A 88 39.08 13.99 21.59
N SER A 89 38.90 14.06 22.91
CA SER A 89 39.32 15.22 23.70
C SER A 89 40.84 15.46 23.66
N LEU A 90 41.63 14.40 23.53
CA LEU A 90 43.10 14.46 23.45
C LEU A 90 43.60 14.76 22.02
N ALA A 91 42.82 14.39 20.99
CA ALA A 91 43.14 14.61 19.60
C ALA A 91 41.89 14.98 18.78
N PRO A 92 41.36 16.21 18.91
CA PRO A 92 40.06 16.60 18.35
C PRO A 92 40.02 16.72 16.83
N GLY A 93 41.19 16.70 16.17
CA GLY A 93 41.33 16.75 14.71
C GLY A 93 41.55 15.39 14.05
N ASN A 94 41.40 14.27 14.79
CA ASN A 94 41.58 12.94 14.22
C ASN A 94 40.24 12.39 13.69
N PRO A 95 40.11 12.16 12.36
CA PRO A 95 38.86 11.71 11.76
C PRO A 95 38.47 10.28 12.16
N GLU A 96 39.42 9.39 12.47
CA GLU A 96 39.13 8.03 12.93
C GLU A 96 38.47 8.04 14.32
N TYR A 97 38.92 8.93 15.20
CA TYR A 97 38.36 9.04 16.56
C TYR A 97 36.98 9.67 16.53
N LEU A 98 36.78 10.71 15.71
CA LEU A 98 35.47 11.33 15.51
C LEU A 98 34.47 10.35 14.87
N THR A 99 34.90 9.54 13.91
CA THR A 99 34.05 8.50 13.30
C THR A 99 33.61 7.48 14.36
N ALA A 100 34.54 7.02 15.21
CA ALA A 100 34.21 6.09 16.28
C ALA A 100 33.34 6.69 17.38
N GLU A 101 33.48 8.00 17.67
CA GLU A 101 32.59 8.70 18.59
C GLU A 101 31.17 8.78 18.04
N LEU A 102 31.05 9.11 16.75
CA LEU A 102 29.77 9.17 16.07
C LEU A 102 29.09 7.79 16.04
N GLU A 103 29.82 6.72 15.74
CA GLU A 103 29.31 5.35 15.82
C GLU A 103 28.83 4.98 17.23
N ALA A 104 29.61 5.34 18.27
CA ALA A 104 29.25 5.06 19.65
C ALA A 104 27.98 5.82 20.09
N LEU A 105 27.74 7.02 19.56
CA LEU A 105 26.52 7.80 19.81
C LEU A 105 25.28 7.24 19.09
N ARG A 106 25.47 6.49 17.99
CA ARG A 106 24.39 5.85 17.24
C ARG A 106 23.90 4.55 17.89
N ASP A 107 24.80 3.81 18.56
CA ASP A 107 24.50 2.49 19.16
C ASP A 107 23.64 2.56 20.44
N GLU A 108 23.52 3.71 21.10
CA GLU A 108 22.80 3.83 22.37
C GLU A 108 21.37 4.36 22.14
N SER A 109 20.34 3.54 22.39
CA SER A 109 18.95 4.02 22.40
C SER A 109 18.66 4.84 23.66
N GLY A 110 17.72 5.78 23.56
CA GLY A 110 17.35 6.67 24.66
C GLY A 110 15.93 7.21 24.49
N GLY A 111 15.32 7.69 25.58
CA GLY A 111 14.06 8.42 25.48
C GLY A 111 14.22 9.70 24.65
N PHE A 112 13.12 10.25 24.14
CA PHE A 112 13.10 11.37 23.19
C PHE A 112 14.03 12.54 23.53
N PHE A 113 14.05 13.01 24.78
CA PHE A 113 14.91 14.14 25.18
C PHE A 113 16.40 13.83 25.06
N ILE A 114 16.78 12.60 25.40
CA ILE A 114 18.16 12.13 25.28
C ILE A 114 18.51 12.00 23.79
N GLU A 115 17.63 11.47 22.97
CA GLU A 115 17.85 11.40 21.52
C GLU A 115 17.88 12.76 20.84
N LEU A 116 17.12 13.75 21.32
CA LEU A 116 17.19 15.12 20.79
C LEU A 116 18.57 15.75 21.02
N LEU A 117 19.11 15.60 22.23
CA LEU A 117 20.45 16.09 22.57
C LEU A 117 21.53 15.34 21.78
N ARG A 118 21.42 14.01 21.70
CA ARG A 118 22.35 13.17 20.93
C ARG A 118 22.30 13.48 19.44
N ALA A 119 21.13 13.69 18.86
CA ALA A 119 20.99 14.06 17.44
C ALA A 119 21.74 15.37 17.12
N ARG A 120 21.73 16.34 18.04
CA ARG A 120 22.52 17.58 17.89
C ARG A 120 24.02 17.30 17.93
N GLU A 121 24.47 16.46 18.86
CA GLU A 121 25.88 16.07 18.98
C GLU A 121 26.35 15.29 17.74
N ARG A 122 25.57 14.30 17.28
CA ARG A 122 25.84 13.52 16.08
C ARG A 122 25.93 14.41 14.82
N ARG A 123 25.03 15.39 14.69
CA ARG A 123 25.08 16.39 13.60
C ARG A 123 26.40 17.17 13.62
N GLN A 124 26.78 17.72 14.77
CA GLN A 124 28.01 18.51 14.91
C GLN A 124 29.27 17.69 14.59
N ILE A 125 29.32 16.43 15.03
CA ILE A 125 30.45 15.55 14.71
C ILE A 125 30.47 15.21 13.21
N ALA A 126 29.32 14.92 12.61
CA ALA A 126 29.22 14.64 11.18
C ALA A 126 29.63 15.84 10.31
N GLU A 127 29.18 17.05 10.64
CA GLU A 127 29.58 18.29 9.96
C GLU A 127 31.09 18.52 10.05
N ARG A 128 31.68 18.38 11.25
CA ARG A 128 33.14 18.47 11.43
C ARG A 128 33.91 17.41 10.65
N LEU A 129 33.38 16.19 10.56
CA LEU A 129 33.97 15.14 9.72
C LEU A 129 33.95 15.53 8.23
N LEU A 130 32.88 16.16 7.75
CA LEU A 130 32.77 16.62 6.36
C LEU A 130 33.64 17.84 6.04
N GLU A 131 33.94 18.68 7.03
CA GLU A 131 34.94 19.74 6.90
C GLU A 131 36.36 19.18 6.70
N MET A 132 36.67 18.05 7.35
CA MET A 132 37.97 17.37 7.25
C MET A 132 38.06 16.47 6.01
N ASP A 133 37.00 15.73 5.73
CA ASP A 133 36.85 14.82 4.59
C ASP A 133 35.41 14.92 4.06
N SER A 134 35.25 15.73 3.01
CA SER A 134 33.97 15.95 2.35
C SER A 134 33.42 14.71 1.63
N THR A 135 34.18 13.61 1.58
CA THR A 135 33.75 12.33 1.00
C THR A 135 33.41 11.28 2.05
N ASN A 136 33.47 11.62 3.35
CA ASN A 136 33.21 10.69 4.44
C ASN A 136 31.77 10.14 4.36
N ALA A 137 31.68 8.88 3.93
CA ALA A 137 30.39 8.24 3.69
C ALA A 137 29.56 8.07 4.97
N PHE A 138 30.21 7.84 6.12
CA PHE A 138 29.51 7.63 7.39
C PHE A 138 28.91 8.94 7.93
N ALA A 139 29.64 10.06 7.83
CA ALA A 139 29.13 11.37 8.20
C ALA A 139 27.91 11.77 7.34
N HIS A 140 27.97 11.53 6.04
CA HIS A 140 26.81 11.72 5.17
C HIS A 140 25.63 10.81 5.52
N GLU A 141 25.85 9.52 5.81
CA GLU A 141 24.77 8.61 6.24
C GLU A 141 24.07 9.12 7.52
N GLU A 142 24.83 9.61 8.50
CA GLU A 142 24.23 10.17 9.72
C GLU A 142 23.36 11.38 9.42
N LEU A 143 23.88 12.36 8.66
CA LEU A 143 23.10 13.56 8.33
C LEU A 143 21.85 13.19 7.53
N ALA A 144 21.93 12.24 6.60
CA ALA A 144 20.78 11.70 5.91
C ALA A 144 19.74 11.14 6.89
N THR A 145 20.16 10.30 7.83
CA THR A 145 19.27 9.71 8.85
C THR A 145 18.54 10.78 9.66
N LEU A 146 19.25 11.81 10.11
CA LEU A 146 18.67 12.92 10.88
C LEU A 146 17.62 13.70 10.06
N HIS A 147 17.92 13.98 8.78
CA HIS A 147 17.01 14.67 7.89
C HIS A 147 15.79 13.82 7.49
N ILE A 148 15.93 12.51 7.33
CA ILE A 148 14.79 11.59 7.10
C ILE A 148 13.86 11.61 8.32
N ALA A 149 14.41 11.56 9.54
CA ALA A 149 13.61 11.63 10.76
C ALA A 149 12.85 12.97 10.86
N GLU A 150 13.46 14.07 10.43
CA GLU A 150 12.82 15.38 10.36
C GLU A 150 11.72 15.45 9.28
N TYR A 151 11.99 14.93 8.08
CA TYR A 151 10.98 14.83 7.02
C TYR A 151 9.78 14.00 7.47
N TYR A 152 10.04 12.81 8.02
CA TYR A 152 9.01 11.93 8.54
C TYR A 152 8.16 12.63 9.62
N ARG A 153 8.77 13.42 10.49
CA ARG A 153 8.08 14.14 11.56
C ARG A 153 7.15 15.25 11.04
N TYR A 154 7.60 15.99 10.03
CA TYR A 154 6.95 17.23 9.62
C TYR A 154 6.20 17.15 8.29
N ARG A 155 6.31 16.03 7.56
CA ARG A 155 5.51 15.81 6.35
C ARG A 155 4.02 15.94 6.69
N ASN A 156 3.30 16.71 5.89
CA ASN A 156 1.86 16.96 6.09
C ASN A 156 1.51 17.43 7.52
N ALA A 157 2.48 17.98 8.27
CA ALA A 157 2.24 18.43 9.63
C ALA A 157 1.75 19.88 9.63
N ILE A 158 0.74 20.13 10.44
CA ILE A 158 0.24 21.48 10.73
C ILE A 158 0.39 21.76 12.21
N TRP A 159 0.44 23.03 12.59
CA TRP A 159 0.26 23.42 13.99
C TRP A 159 -1.06 24.15 14.21
N THR A 160 -1.70 23.85 15.34
CA THR A 160 -2.90 24.56 15.79
C THR A 160 -2.49 25.59 16.85
N SER A 161 -2.90 26.86 16.69
CA SER A 161 -2.77 27.81 17.80
C SER A 161 -3.81 27.48 18.87
N GLY A 162 -3.40 26.71 19.88
CA GLY A 162 -4.06 26.79 21.18
C GLY A 162 -3.86 28.22 21.70
N ALA A 163 -4.90 28.87 22.20
CA ALA A 163 -4.74 30.08 23.00
C ALA A 163 -3.92 29.73 24.25
N GLY A 164 -2.59 29.78 24.12
CA GLY A 164 -1.64 29.32 25.12
C GLY A 164 -0.46 28.58 24.49
N PHE A 165 0.37 29.28 23.71
CA PHE A 165 1.83 29.28 23.82
C PHE A 165 2.39 30.18 22.72
N ASP A 166 3.01 31.27 23.15
CA ASP A 166 3.92 32.08 22.37
C ASP A 166 5.26 31.32 22.35
N PRO A 167 5.71 30.76 21.21
CA PRO A 167 7.00 30.10 21.16
C PRO A 167 8.07 31.18 21.06
N VAL A 168 9.01 31.17 22.01
CA VAL A 168 10.24 31.98 22.09
C VAL A 168 10.13 33.25 22.94
N GLY A 169 10.40 33.10 24.24
CA GLY A 169 10.67 34.24 25.12
C GLY A 169 10.95 33.86 26.57
N ALA A 170 12.12 33.28 26.87
CA ALA A 170 12.81 33.38 28.18
C ALA A 170 14.10 32.54 28.21
N PHE A 171 15.19 33.09 27.69
CA PHE A 171 16.53 32.82 28.22
C PHE A 171 17.19 34.16 28.51
N THR A 172 16.76 34.81 29.59
CA THR A 172 17.63 35.71 30.32
C THR A 172 17.58 35.32 31.79
N SER A 173 18.77 34.97 32.28
CA SER A 173 19.11 34.60 33.64
C SER A 173 18.61 35.62 34.67
N ALA A 174 18.00 35.14 35.73
CA ALA A 174 17.96 35.85 37.01
C ALA A 174 17.88 34.82 38.15
N GLU A 175 19.04 34.33 38.57
CA GLU A 175 19.24 33.95 39.97
C GLU A 175 19.80 35.17 40.73
N ASP A 176 19.35 35.28 41.98
CA ASP A 176 19.82 36.11 43.09
C ASP A 176 19.21 37.51 43.35
N GLU A 177 18.14 37.44 44.14
CA GLU A 177 18.00 37.99 45.50
C GLU A 177 18.04 39.51 45.76
N ARG A 178 16.85 40.02 46.13
CA ARG A 178 16.54 40.86 47.31
C ARG A 178 17.59 41.88 47.78
N LEU A 179 17.30 43.18 47.63
CA LEU A 179 17.19 44.15 48.75
C LEU A 179 16.75 45.55 48.29
N ALA A 180 15.73 46.06 48.99
CA ALA A 180 15.38 47.44 49.36
C ALA A 180 15.76 48.66 48.47
N ASP A 181 14.71 49.39 48.07
CA ASP A 181 14.47 50.84 48.24
C ASP A 181 15.55 51.87 47.80
N LYS A 182 15.11 52.75 46.88
CA LYS A 182 15.54 54.16 46.59
C LYS A 182 16.64 54.48 45.54
N PRO A 183 16.62 55.73 44.99
CA PRO A 183 16.82 56.02 43.56
C PRO A 183 18.12 56.77 43.21
N GLU A 184 18.32 56.95 41.90
CA GLU A 184 19.15 57.94 41.17
C GLU A 184 20.65 58.04 41.50
N LEU A 185 21.52 57.87 40.48
CA LEU A 185 22.47 58.91 40.04
C LEU A 185 23.29 58.50 38.81
N ASP A 186 23.57 59.54 38.03
CA ASP A 186 24.42 59.70 36.85
C ASP A 186 25.79 59.00 36.86
N GLY A 187 26.35 58.80 35.66
CA GLY A 187 27.80 58.97 35.47
C GLY A 187 28.51 57.95 34.57
N ASP A 188 28.39 58.18 33.26
CA ASP A 188 29.48 58.34 32.28
C ASP A 188 30.80 57.53 32.39
N THR A 189 31.24 57.11 31.19
CA THR A 189 32.57 56.61 30.77
C THR A 189 33.08 55.28 31.36
N GLY A 190 33.65 54.35 30.60
CA GLY A 190 34.02 54.35 29.20
C GLY A 190 34.76 53.06 28.84
N ALA A 191 34.44 52.58 27.63
CA ALA A 191 35.28 51.94 26.61
C ALA A 191 36.48 51.03 26.98
N GLY A 192 36.45 49.85 26.35
CA GLY A 192 37.61 49.18 25.75
C GLY A 192 37.72 47.71 26.19
N GLY A 193 37.59 46.69 25.35
CA GLY A 193 37.49 46.58 23.90
C GLY A 193 37.95 45.17 23.50
N LEU A 194 37.73 44.83 22.23
CA LEU A 194 38.19 43.65 21.48
C LEU A 194 37.31 42.39 21.66
N GLY A 195 36.72 41.82 20.62
CA GLY A 195 36.78 42.14 19.20
C GLY A 195 35.98 41.10 18.43
N ASP A 196 35.17 41.59 17.50
CA ASP A 196 34.29 40.82 16.64
C ASP A 196 35.07 39.85 15.74
N ALA A 197 34.55 38.64 15.62
CA ALA A 197 34.65 37.83 14.41
C ALA A 197 33.21 37.52 14.00
N GLU A 198 32.70 38.32 13.06
CA GLU A 198 31.44 38.10 12.37
C GLU A 198 31.48 36.78 11.60
N PHE A 199 30.46 35.96 11.78
CA PHE A 199 30.04 34.94 10.81
C PHE A 199 28.54 35.15 10.56
N ASP A 200 28.23 35.54 9.33
CA ASP A 200 26.88 35.62 8.76
C ASP A 200 26.28 34.22 8.60
N ASP A 201 25.14 33.97 9.25
CA ASP A 201 24.22 32.87 8.91
C ASP A 201 22.80 33.46 8.81
N PRO A 202 22.21 33.59 7.60
CA PRO A 202 20.88 34.11 7.40
C PRO A 202 19.86 32.97 7.44
N ALA A 203 19.65 32.40 8.62
CA ALA A 203 18.48 31.58 8.92
C ALA A 203 18.08 31.91 10.36
N PHE A 204 16.82 32.32 10.59
CA PHE A 204 16.28 32.87 11.84
C PHE A 204 16.46 34.38 12.05
N ALA A 205 15.93 35.20 11.15
CA ALA A 205 15.50 36.57 11.48
C ALA A 205 14.31 37.00 10.63
N GLU A 206 13.44 37.81 11.24
CA GLU A 206 12.20 38.42 10.72
C GLU A 206 10.94 37.54 10.71
N MET A 207 10.26 37.48 11.86
CA MET A 207 8.79 37.57 11.87
C MET A 207 8.38 38.71 12.79
N ASP A 208 7.81 39.73 12.17
CA ASP A 208 7.49 41.05 12.73
C ASP A 208 6.41 40.94 13.83
N VAL A 209 6.60 41.69 14.92
CA VAL A 209 5.74 41.66 16.11
C VAL A 209 4.50 42.52 15.86
N MET A 210 3.33 41.90 15.70
CA MET A 210 2.05 42.60 15.81
C MET A 210 1.52 42.55 17.24
N ASP A 211 1.64 43.68 17.93
CA ASP A 211 1.01 43.95 19.22
C ASP A 211 -0.49 44.28 19.05
N GLY A 212 -1.31 43.82 19.99
CA GLY A 212 -2.60 44.43 20.30
C GLY A 212 -3.86 43.79 19.70
N THR A 213 -4.67 43.24 20.61
CA THR A 213 -6.15 43.17 20.59
C THR A 213 -6.83 42.06 19.80
N ASN A 214 -7.50 41.14 20.53
CA ASN A 214 -8.96 41.02 20.41
C ASN A 214 -9.58 40.18 21.52
N LEU A 215 -10.41 40.82 22.35
CA LEU A 215 -11.27 40.16 23.34
C LEU A 215 -12.48 39.46 22.64
N ALA A 216 -12.77 39.82 21.39
CA ALA A 216 -13.86 39.28 20.59
C ALA A 216 -13.61 37.86 20.04
N THR A 217 -12.34 37.45 19.86
CA THR A 217 -11.97 36.08 19.44
C THR A 217 -12.21 35.05 20.54
N ARG A 218 -12.21 35.45 21.82
CA ARG A 218 -12.47 34.55 22.96
C ARG A 218 -13.93 34.11 23.06
N GLU A 219 -14.89 34.95 22.69
CA GLU A 219 -16.32 34.59 22.71
C GLU A 219 -16.73 33.77 21.47
N ALA A 220 -16.09 33.99 20.32
CA ALA A 220 -16.23 33.13 19.14
C ALA A 220 -15.64 31.73 19.38
N ALA A 221 -14.47 31.66 20.03
CA ALA A 221 -13.85 30.39 20.44
C ALA A 221 -14.75 29.57 21.39
N ALA A 222 -15.49 30.22 22.30
CA ALA A 222 -16.40 29.52 23.21
C ALA A 222 -17.60 28.84 22.49
N GLY A 223 -18.05 29.41 21.37
CA GLY A 223 -19.07 28.80 20.50
C GLY A 223 -18.55 27.60 19.72
N ASP A 224 -17.34 27.70 19.17
CA ASP A 224 -16.65 26.60 18.46
C ASP A 224 -16.17 25.48 19.39
N PHE A 225 -15.81 25.79 20.64
CA PHE A 225 -15.47 24.79 21.67
C PHE A 225 -16.65 23.85 21.99
N ALA A 226 -17.89 24.31 21.84
CA ALA A 226 -19.06 23.46 22.00
C ALA A 226 -19.26 22.50 20.81
N ALA A 227 -18.81 22.85 19.60
CA ALA A 227 -18.81 22.01 18.41
C ALA A 227 -17.62 21.02 18.38
N ALA A 228 -16.46 21.42 18.92
CA ALA A 228 -15.26 20.59 19.09
C ALA A 228 -15.49 19.37 20.03
N ARG A 229 -16.51 19.41 20.91
CA ARG A 229 -16.87 18.29 21.80
C ARG A 229 -17.37 17.03 21.09
N GLY A 230 -17.71 17.08 19.79
CA GLY A 230 -18.31 15.96 19.06
C GLY A 230 -17.34 15.07 18.28
N ASN A 231 -16.24 15.63 17.75
CA ASN A 231 -15.13 14.91 17.10
C ASN A 231 -13.98 15.90 16.83
N GLN A 232 -13.04 16.02 17.77
CA GLN A 232 -11.87 16.91 17.66
C GLN A 232 -10.91 16.55 16.51
N PHE A 233 -11.05 15.35 15.94
CA PHE A 233 -10.24 14.87 14.80
C PHE A 233 -10.91 15.09 13.44
N ASN A 234 -11.91 15.98 13.37
CA ASN A 234 -12.52 16.38 12.10
C ASN A 234 -11.52 17.21 11.28
N LEU A 235 -11.10 16.68 10.12
CA LEU A 235 -10.08 17.30 9.27
C LEU A 235 -10.49 18.68 8.74
N GLY A 236 -11.78 18.88 8.42
CA GLY A 236 -12.29 20.20 7.98
C GLY A 236 -12.21 21.25 9.08
N LEU A 237 -12.57 20.88 10.32
CA LEU A 237 -12.43 21.75 11.49
C LEU A 237 -10.95 22.05 11.78
N ILE A 238 -10.10 21.02 11.80
CA ILE A 238 -8.67 21.15 12.06
C ILE A 238 -8.00 22.10 11.06
N ARG A 239 -8.29 21.98 9.76
CA ARG A 239 -7.74 22.86 8.73
C ARG A 239 -8.21 24.32 8.90
N ASN A 240 -9.44 24.53 9.34
CA ASN A 240 -9.95 25.88 9.62
C ASN A 240 -9.32 26.49 10.88
N LEU A 241 -8.94 25.67 11.87
CA LEU A 241 -8.31 26.11 13.12
C LEU A 241 -6.77 26.20 13.02
N GLY A 242 -6.15 25.50 12.07
CA GLY A 242 -4.71 25.46 11.87
C GLY A 242 -4.15 26.86 11.61
N SER A 243 -3.01 27.18 12.23
CA SER A 243 -2.36 28.49 12.11
C SER A 243 -1.13 28.50 11.21
N GLY A 244 -0.76 27.33 10.65
CA GLY A 244 0.19 27.19 9.54
C GLY A 244 0.65 25.74 9.31
N SER A 245 1.56 25.56 8.35
CA SER A 245 2.04 24.24 7.87
C SER A 245 3.56 24.10 7.94
N TYR A 246 4.06 22.90 8.27
CA TYR A 246 5.49 22.56 8.26
C TYR A 246 6.00 22.02 6.92
N THR A 247 5.21 22.14 5.84
CA THR A 247 5.56 21.61 4.51
C THR A 247 6.94 22.06 4.03
N GLU A 248 7.26 23.35 4.10
CA GLU A 248 8.55 23.89 3.62
C GLU A 248 9.74 23.26 4.36
N ARG A 249 9.64 23.17 5.69
CA ARG A 249 10.65 22.51 6.53
C ARG A 249 10.81 21.03 6.18
N ALA A 250 9.69 20.34 5.94
CA ALA A 250 9.71 18.94 5.56
C ALA A 250 10.39 18.75 4.19
N ASP A 251 10.02 19.56 3.18
CA ASP A 251 10.61 19.49 1.85
C ASP A 251 12.11 19.79 1.89
N GLN A 252 12.55 20.80 2.65
CA GLN A 252 13.98 21.08 2.83
C GLN A 252 14.72 19.89 3.45
N ALA A 253 14.16 19.27 4.49
CA ALA A 253 14.75 18.09 5.11
C ALA A 253 14.84 16.92 4.11
N ARG A 254 13.82 16.68 3.28
CA ARG A 254 13.85 15.65 2.24
C ARG A 254 14.99 15.88 1.23
N GLU A 255 15.14 17.11 0.73
CA GLU A 255 16.19 17.42 -0.24
C GLU A 255 17.60 17.26 0.36
N LEU A 256 17.80 17.73 1.60
CA LEU A 256 19.07 17.54 2.32
C LEU A 256 19.38 16.06 2.55
N ALA A 257 18.38 15.26 2.91
CA ALA A 257 18.55 13.80 3.04
C ALA A 257 19.04 13.19 1.71
N LEU A 258 18.41 13.52 0.58
CA LEU A 258 18.79 13.00 -0.73
C LEU A 258 20.20 13.42 -1.14
N VAL A 259 20.62 14.65 -0.83
CA VAL A 259 21.99 15.13 -1.07
C VAL A 259 23.00 14.25 -0.34
N HIS A 260 22.77 14.02 0.95
CA HIS A 260 23.67 13.23 1.78
C HIS A 260 23.67 11.74 1.42
N ILE A 261 22.51 11.14 1.14
CA ILE A 261 22.42 9.75 0.65
C ILE A 261 23.27 9.57 -0.61
N ARG A 262 23.08 10.44 -1.61
CA ARG A 262 23.81 10.37 -2.88
C ARG A 262 25.32 10.54 -2.68
N ALA A 263 25.73 11.46 -1.81
CA ALA A 263 27.15 11.65 -1.50
C ALA A 263 27.75 10.43 -0.80
N SER A 264 27.03 9.83 0.14
CA SER A 264 27.48 8.62 0.84
C SER A 264 27.58 7.41 -0.09
N LEU A 265 26.55 7.12 -0.90
CA LEU A 265 26.56 6.01 -1.86
C LEU A 265 27.63 6.18 -2.95
N LYS A 266 27.89 7.42 -3.39
CA LYS A 266 28.98 7.70 -4.33
C LYS A 266 30.35 7.33 -3.76
N SER A 267 30.56 7.54 -2.47
CA SER A 267 31.79 7.19 -1.77
C SER A 267 31.86 5.69 -1.44
N ASP A 268 30.76 5.11 -1.00
CA ASP A 268 30.65 3.69 -0.66
C ASP A 268 29.28 3.09 -1.03
N PRO A 269 29.17 2.50 -2.25
CA PRO A 269 27.95 1.84 -2.70
C PRO A 269 27.56 0.57 -1.90
N ARG A 270 28.41 0.10 -0.98
CA ARG A 270 28.12 -1.10 -0.18
C ARG A 270 27.36 -0.78 1.11
N ARG A 271 26.99 0.47 1.33
CA ARG A 271 26.13 0.88 2.46
C ARG A 271 24.69 0.49 2.20
N ARG A 272 24.34 -0.78 2.48
CA ARG A 272 23.00 -1.34 2.26
C ARG A 272 21.92 -0.40 2.83
N SER A 273 22.00 -0.03 4.12
CA SER A 273 20.96 0.73 4.83
C SER A 273 20.45 1.97 4.08
N LEU A 274 21.31 2.64 3.31
CA LEU A 274 20.95 3.82 2.53
C LEU A 274 19.94 3.53 1.40
N TYR A 275 19.91 2.31 0.87
CA TYR A 275 18.87 1.91 -0.09
C TYR A 275 17.51 1.80 0.59
N ASP A 276 17.45 1.32 1.84
CA ASP A 276 16.21 1.33 2.63
C ASP A 276 15.74 2.79 2.84
N ASP A 277 16.66 3.70 3.10
CA ASP A 277 16.38 5.13 3.28
C ASP A 277 15.83 5.82 2.03
N VAL A 278 16.40 5.53 0.85
CA VAL A 278 15.84 6.00 -0.44
C VAL A 278 14.41 5.50 -0.59
N MET A 279 14.17 4.22 -0.30
CA MET A 279 12.84 3.63 -0.42
C MET A 279 11.85 4.22 0.59
N ARG A 280 12.30 4.51 1.82
CA ARG A 280 11.49 5.23 2.82
C ARG A 280 11.07 6.60 2.30
N LEU A 281 12.03 7.37 1.76
CA LEU A 281 11.74 8.69 1.20
C LEU A 281 10.75 8.61 0.04
N ALA A 282 10.95 7.69 -0.91
CA ALA A 282 10.03 7.46 -2.03
C ALA A 282 8.61 7.09 -1.57
N ALA A 283 8.51 6.20 -0.57
CA ALA A 283 7.22 5.78 -0.03
C ALA A 283 6.50 6.90 0.75
N LEU A 284 7.25 7.73 1.51
CA LEU A 284 6.69 8.85 2.28
C LEU A 284 6.28 10.03 1.40
N SER A 285 7.04 10.32 0.34
CA SER A 285 6.76 11.42 -0.58
C SER A 285 5.76 11.05 -1.68
N GLY A 286 5.61 9.76 -1.96
CA GLY A 286 4.90 9.26 -3.14
C GLY A 286 5.68 9.42 -4.45
N ASP A 287 6.91 9.97 -4.40
CA ASP A 287 7.78 10.15 -5.55
C ASP A 287 8.67 8.91 -5.76
N TRP A 288 8.16 7.97 -6.53
CA TRP A 288 8.86 6.73 -6.86
C TRP A 288 9.99 6.92 -7.89
N THR A 289 10.12 8.10 -8.51
CA THR A 289 11.23 8.38 -9.44
C THR A 289 12.59 8.39 -8.72
N LEU A 290 12.58 8.63 -7.40
CA LEU A 290 13.76 8.61 -6.54
C LEU A 290 14.43 7.23 -6.46
N ALA A 291 13.67 6.15 -6.66
CA ALA A 291 14.12 4.78 -6.40
C ALA A 291 14.90 4.14 -7.57
N GLY A 292 14.67 4.57 -8.82
CA GLY A 292 15.15 3.86 -10.01
C GLY A 292 16.67 3.68 -10.07
N ALA A 293 17.43 4.77 -9.98
CA ALA A 293 18.90 4.71 -10.05
C ALA A 293 19.53 4.02 -8.82
N PRO A 294 19.11 4.32 -7.56
CA PRO A 294 19.60 3.60 -6.39
C PRO A 294 19.30 2.09 -6.42
N LEU A 295 18.12 1.66 -6.89
CA LEU A 295 17.81 0.22 -6.99
C LEU A 295 18.64 -0.48 -8.07
N ALA A 296 18.97 0.20 -9.18
CA ALA A 296 19.89 -0.35 -10.17
C ALA A 296 21.30 -0.54 -9.60
N GLU A 297 21.78 0.38 -8.75
CA GLU A 297 23.05 0.24 -8.04
C GLU A 297 22.99 -0.85 -6.96
N MET A 298 21.91 -0.91 -6.18
CA MET A 298 21.65 -1.98 -5.20
C MET A 298 21.66 -3.35 -5.87
N PHE A 299 21.07 -3.49 -7.06
CA PHE A 299 21.09 -4.74 -7.84
C PHE A 299 22.51 -5.18 -8.19
N VAL A 300 23.42 -4.24 -8.50
CA VAL A 300 24.82 -4.54 -8.82
C VAL A 300 25.58 -5.07 -7.60
N HIS A 301 25.33 -4.50 -6.42
CA HIS A 301 26.07 -4.83 -5.20
C HIS A 301 25.42 -5.94 -4.34
N PHE A 302 24.11 -6.09 -4.41
CA PHE A 302 23.28 -6.97 -3.57
C PHE A 302 22.22 -7.75 -4.38
N PRO A 303 22.60 -8.49 -5.45
CA PRO A 303 21.64 -9.21 -6.30
C PRO A 303 20.88 -10.33 -5.57
N ASP A 304 21.45 -10.83 -4.48
CA ASP A 304 20.90 -11.93 -3.67
C ASP A 304 20.15 -11.45 -2.42
N ASP A 305 20.15 -10.14 -2.13
CA ASP A 305 19.35 -9.59 -1.03
C ASP A 305 17.86 -9.62 -1.40
N PRO A 306 16.98 -10.30 -0.63
CA PRO A 306 15.54 -10.32 -0.89
C PRO A 306 14.92 -8.91 -0.92
N ASN A 307 15.42 -7.98 -0.11
CA ASN A 307 14.85 -6.63 -0.03
C ASN A 307 15.10 -5.81 -1.30
N MET A 308 16.20 -6.06 -2.02
CA MET A 308 16.41 -5.43 -3.33
C MET A 308 15.24 -5.77 -4.28
N TRP A 309 14.85 -7.04 -4.31
CA TRP A 309 13.74 -7.52 -5.15
C TRP A 309 12.37 -7.07 -4.63
N LEU A 310 12.17 -7.00 -3.31
CA LEU A 310 10.96 -6.40 -2.72
C LEU A 310 10.82 -4.93 -3.11
N TYR A 311 11.91 -4.16 -3.05
CA TYR A 311 11.90 -2.74 -3.37
C TYR A 311 11.70 -2.50 -4.87
N LEU A 312 12.31 -3.32 -5.72
CA LEU A 312 12.04 -3.30 -7.17
C LEU A 312 10.58 -3.65 -7.46
N GLY A 313 10.02 -4.66 -6.77
CA GLY A 313 8.61 -5.03 -6.87
C GLY A 313 7.67 -3.91 -6.43
N LEU A 314 7.95 -3.29 -5.28
CA LEU A 314 7.20 -2.17 -4.74
C LEU A 314 7.25 -0.96 -5.68
N MET A 315 8.43 -0.58 -6.19
CA MET A 315 8.57 0.54 -7.11
C MET A 315 7.79 0.30 -8.41
N ASN A 316 8.00 -0.86 -9.06
CA ASN A 316 7.29 -1.23 -10.29
C ASN A 316 5.77 -1.25 -10.09
N HIS A 317 5.31 -1.80 -8.97
CA HIS A 317 3.89 -1.80 -8.61
C HIS A 317 3.33 -0.38 -8.53
N ARG A 318 4.07 0.54 -7.90
CA ARG A 318 3.60 1.91 -7.66
C ARG A 318 3.62 2.78 -8.92
N VAL A 319 4.46 2.45 -9.90
CA VAL A 319 4.46 3.11 -11.23
C VAL A 319 3.56 2.42 -12.26
N GLY A 320 2.87 1.34 -11.88
CA GLY A 320 1.91 0.63 -12.75
C GLY A 320 2.53 -0.43 -13.67
N GLU A 321 3.79 -0.80 -13.45
CA GLU A 321 4.49 -1.86 -14.20
C GLU A 321 4.25 -3.23 -13.54
N TRP A 322 2.99 -3.69 -13.58
CA TRP A 322 2.51 -4.85 -12.82
C TRP A 322 3.21 -6.16 -13.15
N GLU A 323 3.55 -6.41 -14.42
CA GLU A 323 4.25 -7.62 -14.84
C GLU A 323 5.68 -7.66 -14.27
N ALA A 324 6.37 -6.51 -14.30
CA ALA A 324 7.69 -6.37 -13.70
C ALA A 324 7.63 -6.47 -12.16
N ALA A 325 6.57 -5.93 -11.54
CA ALA A 325 6.32 -6.07 -10.12
C ALA A 325 6.11 -7.54 -9.72
N ALA A 326 5.29 -8.28 -10.47
CA ALA A 326 5.04 -9.71 -10.24
C ALA A 326 6.33 -10.53 -10.31
N ALA A 327 7.15 -10.30 -11.33
CA ALA A 327 8.44 -10.97 -11.48
C ALA A 327 9.39 -10.65 -10.31
N SER A 328 9.43 -9.39 -9.88
CA SER A 328 10.31 -8.93 -8.81
C SER A 328 9.90 -9.51 -7.44
N PHE A 329 8.60 -9.46 -7.09
CA PHE A 329 8.11 -10.08 -5.86
C PHE A 329 8.31 -11.59 -5.85
N LYS A 330 8.12 -12.27 -6.98
CA LYS A 330 8.43 -13.69 -7.10
C LYS A 330 9.89 -13.98 -6.78
N ASN A 331 10.83 -13.24 -7.38
CA ASN A 331 12.25 -13.38 -7.10
C ASN A 331 12.60 -13.09 -5.63
N ALA A 332 11.94 -12.11 -5.02
CA ALA A 332 12.11 -11.82 -3.60
C ALA A 332 11.73 -13.03 -2.73
N LEU A 333 10.52 -13.59 -2.95
CA LEU A 333 10.02 -14.75 -2.21
C LEU A 333 10.86 -16.02 -2.42
N GLU A 334 11.45 -16.20 -3.60
CA GLU A 334 12.37 -17.32 -3.89
C GLU A 334 13.72 -17.19 -3.17
N LYS A 335 14.15 -15.97 -2.82
CA LYS A 335 15.41 -15.68 -2.11
C LYS A 335 15.24 -15.62 -0.59
N MET A 336 14.02 -15.49 -0.10
CA MET A 336 13.71 -15.46 1.33
C MET A 336 13.90 -16.82 2.00
N SER A 337 14.20 -16.79 3.30
CA SER A 337 14.03 -17.94 4.18
C SER A 337 12.54 -18.36 4.26
N ALA A 338 12.29 -19.58 4.77
CA ALA A 338 10.91 -20.06 4.93
C ALA A 338 10.12 -19.18 5.90
N GLU A 339 10.77 -18.70 6.96
CA GLU A 339 10.19 -17.83 7.98
C GLU A 339 9.82 -16.45 7.41
N GLU A 340 10.70 -15.83 6.61
CA GLU A 340 10.42 -14.56 5.95
C GLU A 340 9.30 -14.70 4.92
N ARG A 341 9.34 -15.76 4.10
CA ARG A 341 8.32 -16.02 3.09
C ARG A 341 6.94 -16.24 3.70
N ALA A 342 6.88 -16.92 4.85
CA ALA A 342 5.63 -17.19 5.56
C ALA A 342 4.87 -15.89 5.92
N VAL A 343 5.57 -14.78 6.19
CA VAL A 343 4.94 -13.49 6.49
C VAL A 343 4.12 -12.97 5.29
N PHE A 344 4.61 -13.17 4.07
CA PHE A 344 3.92 -12.75 2.84
C PHE A 344 2.80 -13.70 2.42
N GLU A 345 2.83 -14.95 2.89
CA GLU A 345 1.81 -15.97 2.59
C GLU A 345 0.72 -16.07 3.66
N ASP A 346 0.93 -15.46 4.84
CA ASP A 346 -0.03 -15.46 5.95
C ASP A 346 -1.17 -14.46 5.73
N LEU A 347 -2.39 -14.99 5.69
CA LEU A 347 -3.61 -14.20 5.51
C LEU A 347 -4.21 -13.68 6.80
N THR A 348 -3.71 -14.07 7.97
CA THR A 348 -4.32 -13.75 9.27
C THR A 348 -4.66 -12.26 9.44
N TYR A 349 -3.81 -11.36 8.95
CA TYR A 349 -4.02 -9.90 9.04
C TYR A 349 -5.00 -9.31 8.03
N VAL A 350 -5.57 -10.09 7.11
CA VAL A 350 -6.57 -9.62 6.15
C VAL A 350 -7.88 -10.40 6.26
N LEU A 351 -8.01 -11.23 7.30
CA LEU A 351 -9.19 -12.02 7.59
C LEU A 351 -9.92 -11.50 8.84
N SER A 352 -11.21 -11.78 8.91
CA SER A 352 -11.99 -11.68 10.14
C SER A 352 -11.69 -12.89 11.05
N PRO A 353 -12.04 -12.83 12.36
CA PRO A 353 -11.79 -13.96 13.27
C PRO A 353 -12.45 -15.29 12.85
N ASP A 354 -13.63 -15.22 12.23
CA ASP A 354 -14.34 -16.43 11.75
C ASP A 354 -13.65 -17.01 10.51
N GLN A 355 -13.21 -16.14 9.60
CA GLN A 355 -12.43 -16.53 8.41
C GLN A 355 -11.06 -17.09 8.78
N GLU A 356 -10.40 -16.51 9.78
CA GLU A 356 -9.11 -16.99 10.28
C GLU A 356 -9.23 -18.44 10.78
N LYS A 357 -10.33 -18.78 11.46
CA LYS A 357 -10.58 -20.16 11.90
C LYS A 357 -10.69 -21.13 10.73
N GLU A 358 -11.35 -20.75 9.64
CA GLU A 358 -11.45 -21.55 8.42
C GLU A 358 -10.08 -21.67 7.73
N TYR A 359 -9.36 -20.56 7.59
CA TYR A 359 -8.01 -20.51 7.03
C TYR A 359 -7.05 -21.43 7.80
N ARG A 360 -7.05 -21.40 9.13
CA ARG A 360 -6.18 -22.27 9.95
C ARG A 360 -6.51 -23.76 9.80
N ALA A 361 -7.73 -24.12 9.40
CA ALA A 361 -8.10 -25.51 9.15
C ALA A 361 -7.58 -26.04 7.80
N SER A 362 -7.46 -25.17 6.79
CA SER A 362 -6.97 -25.53 5.44
C SER A 362 -6.25 -24.36 4.73
N PRO A 363 -5.02 -23.98 5.19
CA PRO A 363 -4.38 -22.74 4.74
C PRO A 363 -4.19 -22.63 3.23
N GLU A 364 -3.71 -23.68 2.57
CA GLU A 364 -3.42 -23.67 1.14
C GLU A 364 -4.69 -23.53 0.28
N VAL A 365 -5.72 -24.32 0.60
CA VAL A 365 -7.00 -24.31 -0.12
C VAL A 365 -7.74 -22.99 0.09
N TYR A 366 -7.75 -22.50 1.33
CA TYR A 366 -8.37 -21.22 1.65
C TYR A 366 -7.62 -20.07 0.97
N ALA A 367 -6.29 -20.06 1.00
CA ALA A 367 -5.50 -19.01 0.35
C ALA A 367 -5.70 -18.98 -1.17
N ALA A 368 -5.74 -20.14 -1.82
CA ALA A 368 -6.04 -20.22 -3.26
C ALA A 368 -7.41 -19.58 -3.57
N ARG A 369 -8.46 -19.98 -2.85
CA ARG A 369 -9.81 -19.41 -3.02
C ARG A 369 -9.86 -17.92 -2.68
N PHE A 370 -9.18 -17.49 -1.62
CA PHE A 370 -9.14 -16.10 -1.16
C PHE A 370 -8.56 -15.17 -2.22
N TRP A 371 -7.44 -15.57 -2.84
CA TRP A 371 -6.80 -14.77 -3.89
C TRP A 371 -7.60 -14.82 -5.19
N SER A 372 -8.08 -16.00 -5.62
CA SER A 372 -8.90 -16.13 -6.83
C SER A 372 -10.18 -15.29 -6.76
N SER A 373 -10.85 -15.25 -5.60
CA SER A 373 -12.06 -14.42 -5.43
C SER A 373 -11.80 -12.92 -5.39
N ARG A 374 -10.54 -12.50 -5.27
CA ARG A 374 -10.12 -11.09 -5.22
C ARG A 374 -9.29 -10.68 -6.42
N ASP A 375 -9.19 -11.56 -7.41
CA ASP A 375 -8.53 -11.24 -8.65
C ASP A 375 -9.37 -10.23 -9.41
N PRO A 376 -8.90 -8.98 -9.60
CA PRO A 376 -9.66 -8.02 -10.37
C PRO A 376 -9.63 -8.37 -11.87
N ARG A 377 -8.59 -9.07 -12.35
CA ARG A 377 -8.38 -9.36 -13.78
C ARG A 377 -7.72 -10.72 -14.00
N PHE A 378 -8.49 -11.68 -14.48
CA PHE A 378 -7.98 -13.00 -14.88
C PHE A 378 -7.16 -12.97 -16.17
N LEU A 379 -7.18 -11.88 -16.93
CA LEU A 379 -6.42 -11.71 -18.18
C LEU A 379 -4.92 -11.79 -17.94
N ASN A 380 -4.46 -11.34 -16.78
CA ASN A 380 -3.06 -11.33 -16.42
C ASN A 380 -2.64 -12.65 -15.76
N PRO A 381 -1.37 -13.08 -15.92
CA PRO A 381 -0.85 -14.28 -15.26
C PRO A 381 -0.55 -14.06 -13.77
N PHE A 382 -0.81 -12.87 -13.25
CA PHE A 382 -0.61 -12.47 -11.87
C PHE A 382 -1.90 -11.83 -11.34
N ASN A 383 -2.05 -11.84 -10.02
CA ASN A 383 -3.20 -11.31 -9.32
C ASN A 383 -2.85 -9.97 -8.68
N GLU A 384 -3.42 -8.86 -9.16
CA GLU A 384 -3.04 -7.51 -8.73
C GLU A 384 -3.32 -7.27 -7.24
N ARG A 385 -4.41 -7.84 -6.69
CA ARG A 385 -4.68 -7.76 -5.26
C ARG A 385 -3.58 -8.40 -4.43
N ARG A 386 -3.06 -9.54 -4.87
CA ARG A 386 -1.97 -10.25 -4.19
C ARG A 386 -0.66 -9.47 -4.29
N LEU A 387 -0.38 -8.84 -5.44
CA LEU A 387 0.79 -7.95 -5.57
C LEU A 387 0.66 -6.73 -4.64
N GLU A 388 -0.52 -6.13 -4.52
CA GLU A 388 -0.76 -5.04 -3.57
C GLU A 388 -0.58 -5.50 -2.12
N HIS A 389 -0.94 -6.75 -1.78
CA HIS A 389 -0.64 -7.29 -0.44
C HIS A 389 0.86 -7.30 -0.15
N TYR A 390 1.67 -7.76 -1.10
CA TYR A 390 3.13 -7.76 -0.96
C TYR A 390 3.70 -6.35 -0.89
N ALA A 391 3.17 -5.43 -1.71
CA ALA A 391 3.55 -4.03 -1.68
C ALA A 391 3.24 -3.40 -0.31
N ARG A 392 2.06 -3.65 0.26
CA ARG A 392 1.66 -3.14 1.57
C ARG A 392 2.48 -3.73 2.71
N LEU A 393 2.79 -5.02 2.69
CA LEU A 393 3.69 -5.63 3.69
C LEU A 393 5.09 -5.02 3.63
N THR A 394 5.62 -4.84 2.42
CA THR A 394 6.93 -4.21 2.19
C THR A 394 6.92 -2.76 2.69
N THR A 395 5.90 -1.97 2.33
CA THR A 395 5.75 -0.60 2.82
C THR A 395 5.57 -0.53 4.34
N ALA A 396 4.79 -1.45 4.92
CA ALA A 396 4.57 -1.46 6.37
C ALA A 396 5.86 -1.72 7.14
N ASP A 397 6.65 -2.70 6.70
CA ASP A 397 7.94 -3.01 7.33
C ASP A 397 8.99 -1.91 7.12
N LEU A 398 8.93 -1.23 5.97
CA LEU A 398 9.79 -0.11 5.63
C LEU A 398 9.50 1.14 6.48
N LEU A 399 8.22 1.46 6.70
CA LEU A 399 7.81 2.74 7.30
C LEU A 399 7.48 2.68 8.79
N TYR A 400 6.97 1.54 9.28
CA TYR A 400 6.36 1.46 10.61
C TYR A 400 7.06 0.50 11.56
N ARG A 401 8.28 0.05 11.23
CA ARG A 401 9.11 -0.75 12.12
C ARG A 401 9.44 0.02 13.40
N SER A 402 9.31 -0.65 14.54
CA SER A 402 9.69 -0.14 15.85
C SER A 402 10.98 -0.82 16.30
N ASN A 403 12.08 -0.08 16.29
CA ASN A 403 13.37 -0.62 16.72
C ASN A 403 13.44 -0.79 18.24
N ASP A 404 12.84 0.15 18.99
CA ASP A 404 12.82 0.12 20.46
C ASP A 404 12.08 -1.10 21.02
N LEU A 405 10.99 -1.49 20.36
CA LEU A 405 10.17 -2.65 20.75
C LEU A 405 10.59 -3.94 20.03
N ASN A 406 11.57 -3.87 19.14
CA ASN A 406 11.95 -4.96 18.22
C ASN A 406 10.72 -5.55 17.49
N LEU A 407 9.82 -4.68 17.02
CA LEU A 407 8.60 -5.06 16.32
C LEU A 407 8.75 -4.77 14.81
N PRO A 408 8.59 -5.79 13.94
CA PRO A 408 8.46 -5.59 12.50
C PRO A 408 7.32 -4.64 12.17
N GLY A 409 7.45 -3.88 11.09
CA GLY A 409 6.52 -2.79 10.83
C GLY A 409 5.09 -3.27 10.57
N TRP A 410 4.91 -4.41 9.92
CA TRP A 410 3.60 -5.03 9.70
C TRP A 410 2.89 -5.50 10.98
N GLN A 411 3.60 -5.65 12.11
CA GLN A 411 3.02 -5.98 13.40
C GLN A 411 2.57 -4.75 14.21
N THR A 412 3.09 -3.56 13.90
CA THR A 412 2.67 -2.34 14.60
C THR A 412 1.25 -1.95 14.22
N GLU A 413 0.58 -1.16 15.06
CA GLU A 413 -0.83 -0.81 14.83
C GLU A 413 -1.03 -0.07 13.50
N ARG A 414 -0.11 0.84 13.14
CA ARG A 414 -0.10 1.49 11.82
C ARG A 414 0.18 0.53 10.68
N GLY A 415 1.12 -0.40 10.86
CA GLY A 415 1.40 -1.41 9.83
C GLY A 415 0.22 -2.34 9.58
N GLN A 416 -0.49 -2.78 10.63
CA GLN A 416 -1.68 -3.62 10.48
C GLN A 416 -2.80 -2.88 9.72
N ILE A 417 -3.01 -1.58 10.02
CA ILE A 417 -3.98 -0.74 9.30
C ILE A 417 -3.55 -0.58 7.84
N HIS A 418 -2.27 -0.32 7.57
CA HIS A 418 -1.73 -0.19 6.23
C HIS A 418 -1.84 -1.49 5.40
N VAL A 419 -1.52 -2.65 5.98
CA VAL A 419 -1.66 -3.95 5.30
C VAL A 419 -3.11 -4.22 4.88
N ARG A 420 -4.08 -3.84 5.73
CA ARG A 420 -5.50 -4.04 5.49
C ARG A 420 -6.09 -3.07 4.48
N TYR A 421 -5.74 -1.79 4.56
CA TYR A 421 -6.45 -0.72 3.85
C TYR A 421 -5.59 0.09 2.87
N GLY A 422 -4.26 -0.10 2.89
CA GLY A 422 -3.32 0.62 2.03
C GLY A 422 -3.03 2.04 2.51
N VAL A 423 -2.57 2.88 1.60
CA VAL A 423 -2.31 4.31 1.84
C VAL A 423 -3.64 5.04 2.06
N PRO A 424 -3.78 5.87 3.12
CA PRO A 424 -5.00 6.64 3.33
C PRO A 424 -5.18 7.70 2.24
N LYS A 425 -6.42 8.13 2.02
CA LYS A 425 -6.72 9.24 1.09
C LYS A 425 -6.18 10.56 1.62
N GLU A 426 -6.25 10.74 2.94
CA GLU A 426 -5.61 11.87 3.63
C GLU A 426 -4.75 11.36 4.80
N ASP A 427 -3.50 11.82 4.85
CA ASP A 427 -2.54 11.63 5.95
C ASP A 427 -2.20 13.01 6.54
N LEU A 428 -2.71 13.32 7.73
CA LEU A 428 -2.46 14.59 8.42
C LEU A 428 -1.73 14.35 9.73
N ILE A 429 -0.67 15.12 9.97
CA ILE A 429 -0.02 15.18 11.28
C ILE A 429 -0.42 16.49 11.95
N VAL A 430 -0.84 16.42 13.21
CA VAL A 430 -1.17 17.62 13.98
C VAL A 430 -0.22 17.75 15.14
N GLU A 431 0.45 18.91 15.19
CA GLU A 431 1.29 19.38 16.27
C GLU A 431 0.51 20.42 17.08
N GLY A 432 0.35 20.23 18.38
CA GLY A 432 -0.35 21.20 19.23
C GLY A 432 -1.41 20.57 20.11
N ASP A 433 -1.90 21.37 21.06
CA ASP A 433 -2.74 20.88 22.15
C ASP A 433 -4.18 20.64 21.67
N ILE A 434 -4.43 19.46 21.11
CA ILE A 434 -5.80 18.97 20.84
C ILE A 434 -6.42 18.37 22.12
N GLY A 435 -5.91 18.74 23.31
CA GLY A 435 -6.28 18.16 24.59
C GLY A 435 -6.88 19.16 25.57
N VAL A 436 -8.20 19.14 25.73
CA VAL A 436 -8.90 19.75 26.88
C VAL A 436 -8.65 18.93 28.16
N VAL A 437 -7.40 18.72 28.61
CA VAL A 437 -7.14 17.93 29.86
C VAL A 437 -5.84 18.27 30.62
N LEU A 438 -5.40 19.54 30.72
CA LEU A 438 -4.27 19.84 31.64
C LEU A 438 -4.50 20.97 32.64
N GLU A 439 -5.41 21.91 32.40
CA GLU A 439 -5.64 23.01 33.36
C GLU A 439 -6.27 22.54 34.70
N ARG A 440 -6.93 21.37 34.75
CA ARG A 440 -7.58 20.88 35.99
C ARG A 440 -6.75 19.90 36.82
N TYR A 441 -5.59 19.46 36.32
CA TYR A 441 -4.66 18.60 37.07
C TYR A 441 -3.55 19.39 37.78
N ALA A 442 -3.35 20.67 37.43
CA ALA A 442 -2.43 21.58 38.13
C ALA A 442 -2.80 21.83 39.59
N ASP A 443 -4.07 21.69 39.97
CA ASP A 443 -4.57 22.01 41.33
C ASP A 443 -4.38 20.89 42.38
N ARG A 444 -3.74 19.75 42.05
CA ARG A 444 -3.75 18.57 42.96
C ARG A 444 -2.44 17.93 43.36
N ASN A 445 -1.26 18.37 42.91
CA ASN A 445 -0.01 17.78 43.39
C ASN A 445 1.14 18.80 43.45
N GLU A 446 1.45 19.28 44.65
CA GLU A 446 2.62 20.13 44.96
C GLU A 446 3.95 19.36 44.99
N SER A 447 3.99 18.08 44.57
CA SER A 447 5.16 17.20 44.72
C SER A 447 5.83 16.76 43.41
N PHE A 448 5.46 17.37 42.27
CA PHE A 448 6.10 17.13 40.97
C PHE A 448 6.56 18.46 40.37
N ASN A 449 7.65 19.02 40.91
CA ASN A 449 8.32 20.18 40.32
C ASN A 449 9.27 19.71 39.21
N ALA A 450 8.77 19.63 37.98
CA ALA A 450 9.58 19.66 36.76
C ALA A 450 8.88 20.58 35.74
N PRO A 451 9.06 21.92 35.85
CA PRO A 451 8.40 22.89 34.99
C PRO A 451 8.80 22.77 33.51
N GLU A 452 9.95 22.17 33.22
CA GLU A 452 10.49 21.94 31.87
C GLU A 452 9.78 20.82 31.09
N MET A 453 8.93 20.01 31.75
CA MET A 453 8.20 18.89 31.13
C MET A 453 6.76 19.22 30.70
N PHE A 454 6.21 20.35 31.17
CA PHE A 454 4.83 20.74 30.89
C PHE A 454 4.78 21.69 29.69
N GLY A 455 4.68 21.13 28.48
CA GLY A 455 4.48 21.98 27.28
C GLY A 455 4.62 21.30 25.92
N LEU A 456 5.04 20.03 25.84
CA LEU A 456 5.01 19.32 24.57
C LEU A 456 3.62 18.72 24.37
N ALA A 457 2.79 19.43 23.61
CA ALA A 457 1.51 18.90 23.18
C ALA A 457 1.68 17.54 22.47
N ASN A 458 0.72 16.63 22.67
CA ASN A 458 0.70 15.32 22.04
C ASN A 458 0.70 15.48 20.51
N ARG A 459 1.34 14.56 19.78
CA ARG A 459 1.29 14.54 18.32
C ARG A 459 0.27 13.53 17.87
N PHE A 460 -0.66 13.98 17.02
CA PHE A 460 -1.63 13.09 16.41
C PHE A 460 -1.31 12.85 14.94
N ASN A 461 -1.49 11.62 14.48
CA ASN A 461 -1.49 11.27 13.07
C ASN A 461 -2.88 10.74 12.69
N ILE A 462 -3.54 11.43 11.76
CA ILE A 462 -4.91 11.15 11.34
C ILE A 462 -4.85 10.58 9.93
N TRP A 463 -5.33 9.34 9.79
CA TRP A 463 -5.50 8.66 8.51
C TRP A 463 -6.98 8.58 8.17
N ASP A 464 -7.37 9.19 7.06
CA ASP A 464 -8.74 9.14 6.55
C ASP A 464 -8.82 8.37 5.23
N TYR A 465 -9.68 7.36 5.20
CA TYR A 465 -9.99 6.54 4.03
C TYR A 465 -11.33 6.97 3.37
N GLY A 466 -12.01 7.95 3.96
CA GLY A 466 -13.27 8.55 3.53
C GLY A 466 -14.51 7.89 4.15
N ASP A 467 -14.55 6.56 4.20
CA ASP A 467 -15.60 5.79 4.91
C ASP A 467 -15.24 5.51 6.37
N GLN A 468 -13.95 5.52 6.69
CA GLN A 468 -13.41 5.30 8.03
C GLN A 468 -12.15 6.13 8.27
N GLN A 469 -11.91 6.41 9.54
CA GLN A 469 -10.78 7.21 10.02
C GLN A 469 -10.08 6.45 11.15
N PHE A 470 -8.75 6.52 11.17
CA PHE A 470 -7.90 6.04 12.26
C PHE A 470 -7.05 7.20 12.76
N VAL A 471 -6.95 7.33 14.08
CA VAL A 471 -6.13 8.36 14.72
C VAL A 471 -5.13 7.67 15.61
N PHE A 472 -3.89 8.10 15.48
CA PHE A 472 -2.77 7.64 16.27
C PHE A 472 -2.19 8.79 17.08
N GLU A 473 -1.59 8.47 18.22
CA GLU A 473 -0.87 9.39 19.08
C GLU A 473 0.59 8.95 19.27
N ASP A 474 1.50 9.92 19.37
CA ASP A 474 2.92 9.74 19.67
C ASP A 474 3.27 10.63 20.87
N PRO A 475 2.88 10.22 22.09
CA PRO A 475 3.06 11.04 23.30
C PRO A 475 4.54 11.24 23.66
N ASN A 476 5.40 10.31 23.22
CA ASN A 476 6.84 10.36 23.47
C ASN A 476 7.60 11.12 22.38
N ARG A 477 6.96 11.48 21.27
CA ARG A 477 7.54 12.19 20.11
C ARG A 477 8.74 11.46 19.47
N ASN A 478 8.83 10.15 19.67
CA ASN A 478 9.90 9.30 19.12
C ASN A 478 9.49 8.65 17.79
N GLY A 479 8.30 8.95 17.26
CA GLY A 479 7.79 8.37 16.02
C GLY A 479 7.08 7.02 16.21
N GLU A 480 6.95 6.56 17.46
CA GLU A 480 6.25 5.34 17.85
C GLU A 480 4.78 5.66 18.12
N TYR A 481 3.99 5.64 17.06
CA TYR A 481 2.56 5.92 17.13
C TYR A 481 1.75 4.70 17.57
N ALA A 482 0.82 4.94 18.49
CA ALA A 482 -0.22 3.99 18.90
C ALA A 482 -1.61 4.54 18.58
N LEU A 483 -2.62 3.69 18.38
CA LEU A 483 -4.01 4.06 18.18
C LEU A 483 -4.51 4.84 19.39
N TYR A 484 -5.10 6.01 19.12
CA TYR A 484 -5.62 6.87 20.16
C TYR A 484 -6.83 6.22 20.86
N SER A 485 -6.79 6.21 22.19
CA SER A 485 -7.93 5.90 23.03
C SER A 485 -8.10 7.02 24.06
N PRO A 486 -9.33 7.52 24.31
CA PRO A 486 -9.56 8.50 25.35
C PRO A 486 -9.09 7.97 26.72
N PRO A 487 -8.50 8.84 27.56
CA PRO A 487 -8.22 8.52 28.96
C PRO A 487 -9.46 8.01 29.72
N ALA A 488 -9.26 7.04 30.63
CA ALA A 488 -10.33 6.35 31.35
C ALA A 488 -11.22 7.29 32.18
N ASP A 489 -10.65 8.37 32.71
CA ASP A 489 -11.33 9.41 33.49
C ASP A 489 -12.36 10.18 32.65
N LEU A 490 -12.11 10.38 31.35
CA LEU A 490 -13.06 11.04 30.45
C LEU A 490 -14.33 10.22 30.23
N PHE A 491 -14.27 8.89 30.27
CA PHE A 491 -15.46 8.03 30.21
C PHE A 491 -16.37 8.22 31.44
N GLY A 492 -15.80 8.58 32.60
CA GLY A 492 -16.56 8.89 33.81
C GLY A 492 -17.30 10.24 33.78
N LEU A 493 -16.99 11.10 32.82
CA LEU A 493 -17.51 12.47 32.73
C LEU A 493 -18.76 12.62 31.82
N ASN A 494 -19.34 11.52 31.32
CA ASN A 494 -20.49 11.54 30.38
C ASN A 494 -20.29 12.48 29.17
N VAL A 495 -19.06 12.56 28.66
CA VAL A 495 -18.76 13.32 27.44
C VAL A 495 -19.48 12.64 26.26
N ARG A 496 -20.38 13.37 25.59
CA ARG A 496 -21.15 12.82 24.46
C ARG A 496 -20.19 12.45 23.31
N GLY A 497 -20.28 11.21 22.83
CA GLY A 497 -19.53 10.75 21.67
C GLY A 497 -18.09 10.33 21.95
N ILE A 498 -17.69 10.21 23.21
CA ILE A 498 -16.33 9.79 23.59
C ILE A 498 -16.00 8.36 23.16
N ASP A 499 -17.00 7.48 23.18
CA ASP A 499 -16.95 6.12 22.65
C ASP A 499 -16.59 6.10 21.16
N ARG A 500 -16.96 7.13 20.40
CA ARG A 500 -16.63 7.26 18.98
C ARG A 500 -15.20 7.72 18.73
N MET A 501 -14.51 8.19 19.77
CA MET A 501 -13.10 8.63 19.70
C MET A 501 -12.13 7.54 20.17
N ASP A 502 -12.61 6.36 20.55
CA ASP A 502 -11.77 5.19 20.85
C ASP A 502 -11.39 4.47 19.55
N TYR A 503 -10.22 4.81 19.00
CA TYR A 503 -9.76 4.25 17.73
C TYR A 503 -9.23 2.82 17.86
N VAL A 504 -8.89 2.38 19.07
CA VAL A 504 -8.58 0.98 19.37
C VAL A 504 -9.83 0.11 19.17
N LEU A 505 -10.97 0.52 19.72
CA LEU A 505 -12.25 -0.17 19.53
C LEU A 505 -12.75 -0.07 18.09
N ARG A 506 -12.59 1.09 17.43
CA ARG A 506 -12.96 1.24 16.02
C ARG A 506 -12.15 0.33 15.11
N ALA A 507 -10.83 0.24 15.29
CA ALA A 507 -9.97 -0.68 14.54
C ALA A 507 -10.40 -2.14 14.75
N ARG A 508 -10.63 -2.57 16.00
CA ARG A 508 -11.12 -3.93 16.30
C ARG A 508 -12.47 -4.23 15.66
N SER A 509 -13.37 -3.24 15.61
CA SER A 509 -14.66 -3.37 14.94
C SER A 509 -14.47 -3.52 13.43
N ALA A 510 -13.68 -2.63 12.81
CA ALA A 510 -13.37 -2.65 11.39
C ALA A 510 -12.72 -3.98 10.97
N PHE A 511 -11.77 -4.51 11.74
CA PHE A 511 -11.12 -5.79 11.46
C PHE A 511 -12.08 -6.99 11.47
N ARG A 512 -13.22 -6.87 12.16
CA ARG A 512 -14.24 -7.91 12.19
C ARG A 512 -15.24 -7.77 11.06
N THR A 513 -15.67 -6.55 10.75
CA THR A 513 -16.76 -6.30 9.81
C THR A 513 -16.28 -6.08 8.37
N ASN A 514 -15.12 -5.45 8.20
CA ASN A 514 -14.48 -5.18 6.92
C ASN A 514 -12.95 -5.35 7.07
N PRO A 515 -12.45 -6.60 7.13
CA PRO A 515 -11.08 -6.90 7.52
C PRO A 515 -10.01 -6.33 6.59
N GLU A 516 -10.35 -6.05 5.33
CA GLU A 516 -9.44 -5.51 4.33
C GLU A 516 -10.22 -4.76 3.25
N ARG A 517 -9.53 -3.85 2.53
CA ARG A 517 -10.08 -3.14 1.38
C ARG A 517 -9.02 -3.01 0.29
N TYR A 518 -9.48 -3.23 -0.95
CA TYR A 518 -8.71 -2.96 -2.16
C TYR A 518 -9.66 -2.55 -3.26
N ASP A 519 -9.53 -1.29 -3.68
CA ASP A 519 -10.24 -0.77 -4.83
C ASP A 519 -9.26 -0.79 -6.00
N PHE A 520 -9.43 -1.74 -6.92
CA PHE A 520 -8.58 -1.83 -8.09
C PHE A 520 -8.97 -0.73 -9.09
N GLU A 521 -8.01 0.10 -9.47
CA GLU A 521 -8.17 1.07 -10.55
C GLU A 521 -7.50 0.52 -11.80
N VAL A 522 -8.28 0.38 -12.87
CA VAL A 522 -7.76 -0.07 -14.17
C VAL A 522 -6.73 0.94 -14.68
N PRO A 523 -5.52 0.51 -15.07
CA PRO A 523 -4.54 1.41 -15.65
C PRO A 523 -5.10 2.12 -16.90
N GLY A 524 -4.92 3.44 -16.95
CA GLY A 524 -5.37 4.25 -18.07
C GLY A 524 -6.89 4.43 -18.13
N ARG A 525 -7.49 4.13 -19.29
CA ARG A 525 -8.93 4.33 -19.55
C ARG A 525 -9.69 3.01 -19.51
N GLU A 526 -10.62 2.91 -18.58
CA GLU A 526 -11.58 1.82 -18.55
C GLU A 526 -12.64 1.98 -19.66
N VAL A 527 -12.98 0.88 -20.34
CA VAL A 527 -14.05 0.83 -21.35
C VAL A 527 -15.04 -0.28 -21.04
N TYR A 528 -16.32 -0.01 -21.31
CA TYR A 528 -17.35 -1.03 -21.24
C TYR A 528 -17.22 -2.04 -22.39
N ILE A 529 -17.27 -3.32 -22.07
CA ILE A 529 -17.27 -4.42 -23.03
C ILE A 529 -18.69 -5.00 -23.06
N PRO A 530 -19.49 -4.73 -24.10
CA PRO A 530 -20.73 -5.46 -24.30
C PRO A 530 -20.43 -6.95 -24.48
N ALA A 531 -21.13 -7.79 -23.72
CA ALA A 531 -21.07 -9.24 -23.87
C ALA A 531 -22.46 -9.87 -23.75
N LEU A 532 -22.62 -11.03 -24.37
CA LEU A 532 -23.76 -11.92 -24.22
C LEU A 532 -23.26 -13.36 -24.12
N VAL A 533 -23.91 -14.15 -23.25
CA VAL A 533 -23.59 -15.56 -23.06
C VAL A 533 -24.73 -16.42 -23.61
N SER A 534 -24.38 -17.50 -24.30
CA SER A 534 -25.34 -18.48 -24.83
C SER A 534 -24.88 -19.89 -24.56
N ALA A 535 -25.76 -20.71 -23.98
CA ALA A 535 -25.51 -22.11 -23.67
C ALA A 535 -26.31 -23.05 -24.59
N PHE A 536 -25.63 -24.08 -25.08
CA PHE A 536 -26.20 -25.11 -25.94
C PHE A 536 -25.79 -26.51 -25.50
N ARG A 537 -26.55 -27.52 -25.89
CA ARG A 537 -26.22 -28.91 -25.60
C ARG A 537 -24.95 -29.33 -26.34
N SER A 538 -24.06 -30.04 -25.64
CA SER A 538 -22.93 -30.75 -26.26
C SER A 538 -23.23 -32.25 -26.41
N SER A 539 -22.29 -33.00 -26.98
CA SER A 539 -22.35 -34.47 -27.08
C SER A 539 -22.19 -35.18 -25.73
N GLY A 540 -21.67 -34.51 -24.71
CA GLY A 540 -21.44 -35.04 -23.37
C GLY A 540 -22.48 -34.58 -22.34
N ARG A 541 -22.13 -34.70 -21.06
CA ARG A 541 -22.92 -34.14 -19.95
C ARG A 541 -22.72 -32.64 -19.73
N GLU A 542 -21.70 -32.07 -20.37
CA GLU A 542 -21.44 -30.62 -20.33
C GLU A 542 -22.20 -29.90 -21.44
N ALA A 543 -22.46 -28.61 -21.22
CA ALA A 543 -22.95 -27.69 -22.22
C ALA A 543 -21.81 -26.96 -22.91
N GLU A 544 -22.04 -26.54 -24.16
CA GLU A 544 -21.19 -25.58 -24.85
C GLU A 544 -21.65 -24.17 -24.47
N VAL A 545 -20.76 -23.39 -23.87
CA VAL A 545 -21.02 -22.01 -23.47
C VAL A 545 -20.23 -21.09 -24.39
N TYR A 546 -20.96 -20.27 -25.12
CA TYR A 546 -20.41 -19.24 -25.99
C TYR A 546 -20.47 -17.89 -25.31
N VAL A 547 -19.35 -17.18 -25.34
CA VAL A 547 -19.22 -15.83 -24.82
C VAL A 547 -18.95 -14.91 -26.00
N HIS A 548 -19.96 -14.14 -26.37
CA HIS A 548 -19.91 -13.16 -27.46
C HIS A 548 -19.58 -11.80 -26.88
N PHE A 549 -18.60 -11.10 -27.42
CA PHE A 549 -18.19 -9.81 -26.88
C PHE A 549 -17.81 -8.81 -27.97
N GLY A 550 -17.88 -7.52 -27.64
CA GLY A 550 -17.49 -6.43 -28.52
C GLY A 550 -16.47 -5.51 -27.87
N VAL A 551 -15.32 -5.33 -28.51
CA VAL A 551 -14.30 -4.36 -28.10
C VAL A 551 -14.54 -3.03 -28.81
N PRO A 552 -14.77 -1.92 -28.09
CA PRO A 552 -14.99 -0.63 -28.72
C PRO A 552 -13.73 -0.13 -29.42
N LEU A 553 -13.89 0.29 -30.68
CA LEU A 553 -12.83 0.86 -31.49
C LEU A 553 -12.85 2.39 -31.41
N ALA A 554 -11.65 2.99 -31.38
CA ALA A 554 -11.52 4.43 -31.49
C ALA A 554 -12.10 4.94 -32.84
N PRO A 555 -12.68 6.16 -32.90
CA PRO A 555 -13.22 6.72 -34.14
C PRO A 555 -12.21 6.73 -35.30
N GLU A 556 -10.96 7.04 -35.00
CA GLU A 556 -9.83 7.09 -35.94
C GLU A 556 -9.25 5.71 -36.31
N ALA A 557 -9.66 4.63 -35.63
CA ALA A 557 -9.18 3.29 -35.92
C ALA A 557 -9.64 2.86 -37.32
N THR A 558 -8.73 2.89 -38.28
CA THR A 558 -8.98 2.55 -39.68
C THR A 558 -8.19 1.33 -40.08
N GLY A 559 -8.78 0.52 -40.95
CA GLY A 559 -8.13 -0.67 -41.47
C GLY A 559 -7.16 -0.32 -42.60
N ARG A 560 -6.04 -1.05 -42.66
CA ARG A 560 -5.15 -1.14 -43.81
C ARG A 560 -4.94 -2.62 -44.14
N ASP A 561 -5.05 -2.97 -45.42
CA ASP A 561 -4.87 -4.35 -45.90
C ASP A 561 -5.76 -5.39 -45.15
N GLY A 562 -6.99 -4.99 -44.81
CA GLY A 562 -7.97 -5.85 -44.12
C GLY A 562 -7.78 -5.97 -42.60
N THR A 563 -6.86 -5.21 -42.01
CA THR A 563 -6.60 -5.22 -40.56
C THR A 563 -6.45 -3.82 -39.97
N ILE A 564 -6.92 -3.61 -38.75
CA ILE A 564 -6.68 -2.39 -37.96
C ILE A 564 -5.39 -2.63 -37.15
N PRO A 565 -4.37 -1.76 -37.25
CA PRO A 565 -3.09 -1.95 -36.56
C PRO A 565 -3.23 -1.68 -35.06
N ALA A 566 -3.64 -2.69 -34.31
CA ALA A 566 -3.73 -2.67 -32.86
C ALA A 566 -3.26 -4.02 -32.30
N THR A 567 -2.55 -3.99 -31.16
CA THR A 567 -2.22 -5.21 -30.42
C THR A 567 -3.02 -5.22 -29.13
N ILE A 568 -3.82 -6.26 -28.94
CA ILE A 568 -4.73 -6.37 -27.80
C ILE A 568 -4.65 -7.75 -27.17
N LYS A 569 -4.89 -7.83 -25.87
CA LYS A 569 -5.13 -9.05 -25.12
C LYS A 569 -6.62 -9.15 -24.84
N THR A 570 -7.21 -10.31 -25.05
CA THR A 570 -8.62 -10.60 -24.73
C THR A 570 -8.73 -11.90 -23.96
N GLY A 571 -9.67 -11.97 -23.03
CA GLY A 571 -9.92 -13.14 -22.21
C GLY A 571 -11.41 -13.40 -22.02
N ALA A 572 -11.81 -14.67 -22.10
CA ALA A 572 -13.11 -15.13 -21.61
C ALA A 572 -12.88 -16.19 -20.53
N PHE A 573 -13.52 -16.02 -19.38
CA PHE A 573 -13.32 -16.79 -18.17
C PHE A 573 -14.65 -17.28 -17.64
N LEU A 574 -14.69 -18.53 -17.21
CA LEU A 574 -15.84 -19.12 -16.53
C LEU A 574 -15.45 -19.44 -15.09
N VAL A 575 -16.13 -18.82 -14.15
CA VAL A 575 -15.84 -18.88 -12.71
C VAL A 575 -17.00 -19.56 -11.99
N GLY A 576 -16.68 -20.55 -11.16
CA GLY A 576 -17.66 -21.24 -10.32
C GLY A 576 -18.14 -20.37 -9.16
N THR A 577 -19.24 -20.77 -8.52
CA THR A 577 -19.79 -20.10 -7.32
C THR A 577 -18.85 -20.10 -6.11
N ASP A 578 -17.84 -20.96 -6.11
CA ASP A 578 -16.76 -21.02 -5.13
C ASP A 578 -15.57 -20.09 -5.44
N ASN A 579 -15.69 -19.29 -6.51
CA ASN A 579 -14.67 -18.42 -7.11
C ASN A 579 -13.47 -19.17 -7.70
N VAL A 580 -13.65 -20.45 -8.04
CA VAL A 580 -12.63 -21.21 -8.77
C VAL A 580 -12.78 -20.93 -10.26
N LEU A 581 -11.67 -20.57 -10.91
CA LEU A 581 -11.62 -20.44 -12.37
C LEU A 581 -11.68 -21.84 -13.00
N LEU A 582 -12.77 -22.15 -13.71
CA LEU A 582 -13.04 -23.47 -14.28
C LEU A 582 -12.58 -23.59 -15.74
N ALA A 583 -12.74 -22.52 -16.51
CA ALA A 583 -12.31 -22.47 -17.90
C ALA A 583 -11.82 -21.08 -18.28
N GLU A 584 -10.85 -21.04 -19.18
CA GLU A 584 -10.28 -19.79 -19.69
C GLU A 584 -9.94 -19.89 -21.18
N ARG A 585 -10.06 -18.76 -21.86
CA ARG A 585 -9.60 -18.53 -23.24
C ARG A 585 -8.92 -17.19 -23.31
N ARG A 586 -7.58 -17.17 -23.29
CA ARG A 586 -6.77 -15.97 -23.48
C ARG A 586 -6.22 -15.91 -24.90
N LYS A 587 -6.28 -14.73 -25.52
CA LYS A 587 -5.68 -14.47 -26.85
C LYS A 587 -4.92 -13.15 -26.83
N THR A 588 -3.77 -13.15 -27.50
CA THR A 588 -3.11 -11.91 -27.92
C THR A 588 -3.31 -11.78 -29.42
N LEU A 589 -3.93 -10.69 -29.86
CA LEU A 589 -4.26 -10.43 -31.24
C LEU A 589 -3.34 -9.34 -31.78
N TYR A 590 -2.67 -9.64 -32.89
CA TYR A 590 -1.81 -8.72 -33.62
C TYR A 590 -2.54 -8.24 -34.88
N GLY A 591 -3.17 -7.09 -34.79
CA GLY A 591 -4.05 -6.55 -35.82
C GLY A 591 -5.48 -7.10 -35.72
N LEU A 592 -6.47 -6.21 -35.80
CA LEU A 592 -7.89 -6.57 -35.71
C LEU A 592 -8.48 -6.69 -37.11
N ARG A 593 -9.07 -7.82 -37.47
CA ARG A 593 -9.63 -8.03 -38.81
C ARG A 593 -10.83 -7.10 -39.04
N THR A 594 -10.86 -6.42 -40.19
CA THR A 594 -11.90 -5.43 -40.50
C THR A 594 -13.27 -6.04 -40.77
N ASP A 595 -13.32 -7.32 -41.15
CA ASP A 595 -14.57 -8.07 -41.36
C ASP A 595 -15.27 -8.48 -40.06
N GLN A 596 -14.62 -8.28 -38.91
CA GLN A 596 -15.21 -8.43 -37.57
C GLN A 596 -15.68 -7.08 -36.98
N VAL A 597 -15.70 -6.01 -37.78
CA VAL A 597 -16.12 -4.70 -37.29
C VAL A 597 -17.59 -4.49 -37.57
N VAL A 598 -18.36 -4.31 -36.50
CA VAL A 598 -19.80 -4.02 -36.55
C VAL A 598 -20.01 -2.54 -36.20
N PRO A 599 -20.61 -1.75 -37.09
CA PRO A 599 -20.98 -0.37 -36.78
C PRO A 599 -22.30 -0.32 -36.01
N TYR A 600 -22.31 0.44 -34.93
CA TYR A 600 -23.52 0.91 -34.23
C TYR A 600 -23.61 2.44 -34.39
N LYS A 601 -24.74 3.01 -33.97
CA LYS A 601 -25.03 4.44 -34.10
C LYS A 601 -23.95 5.34 -33.47
N GLU A 602 -23.44 4.97 -32.29
CA GLU A 602 -22.49 5.79 -31.52
C GLU A 602 -21.07 5.20 -31.43
N VAL A 603 -20.88 3.93 -31.76
CA VAL A 603 -19.59 3.24 -31.63
C VAL A 603 -19.43 2.13 -32.66
N ARG A 604 -18.19 1.78 -32.97
CA ARG A 604 -17.87 0.58 -33.76
C ARG A 604 -17.27 -0.46 -32.84
N LEU A 605 -17.78 -1.68 -32.89
CA LEU A 605 -17.26 -2.78 -32.09
C LEU A 605 -16.49 -3.74 -32.99
N TRP A 606 -15.30 -4.13 -32.56
CA TRP A 606 -14.68 -5.36 -33.04
C TRP A 606 -15.26 -6.53 -32.25
N VAL A 607 -15.92 -7.46 -32.93
CA VAL A 607 -16.67 -8.54 -32.25
C VAL A 607 -15.94 -9.88 -32.29
N GLY A 608 -15.98 -10.56 -31.16
CA GLY A 608 -15.39 -11.88 -30.95
C GLY A 608 -16.38 -12.85 -30.31
N SER A 609 -16.11 -14.13 -30.47
CA SER A 609 -16.82 -15.21 -29.78
C SER A 609 -15.81 -16.22 -29.29
N GLU A 610 -15.86 -16.55 -28.00
CA GLU A 610 -15.11 -17.66 -27.42
C GLU A 610 -16.05 -18.79 -27.00
N GLN A 611 -15.55 -20.02 -27.05
CA GLN A 611 -16.27 -21.21 -26.62
C GLN A 611 -15.52 -21.88 -25.47
N VAL A 612 -16.26 -22.17 -24.40
CA VAL A 612 -15.86 -23.02 -23.28
C VAL A 612 -16.91 -24.12 -23.07
N THR A 613 -16.57 -25.14 -22.26
CA THR A 613 -17.54 -26.14 -21.82
C THR A 613 -17.74 -26.06 -20.31
N ALA A 614 -18.95 -26.37 -19.86
CA ALA A 614 -19.33 -26.28 -18.46
C ALA A 614 -20.33 -27.37 -18.09
N PRO A 615 -20.21 -28.01 -16.92
CA PRO A 615 -21.31 -28.79 -16.35
C PRO A 615 -22.56 -27.91 -16.11
N PRO A 616 -23.75 -28.50 -15.96
CA PRO A 616 -24.93 -27.75 -15.54
C PRO A 616 -24.74 -27.07 -14.18
N GLY A 617 -25.19 -25.83 -14.02
CA GLY A 617 -25.05 -25.07 -12.78
C GLY A 617 -24.97 -23.56 -12.99
N ASP A 618 -24.75 -22.85 -11.89
CA ASP A 618 -24.58 -21.39 -11.87
C ASP A 618 -23.10 -21.00 -11.93
N TYR A 619 -22.79 -19.99 -12.74
CA TYR A 619 -21.43 -19.50 -12.96
C TYR A 619 -21.41 -17.98 -13.08
N GLU A 620 -20.22 -17.41 -13.00
CA GLU A 620 -19.93 -16.06 -13.48
C GLU A 620 -19.06 -16.16 -14.74
N VAL A 621 -19.46 -15.46 -15.80
CA VAL A 621 -18.61 -15.28 -16.97
C VAL A 621 -17.94 -13.92 -16.87
N SER A 622 -16.62 -13.90 -17.00
CA SER A 622 -15.86 -12.66 -17.14
C SER A 622 -15.27 -12.54 -18.54
N VAL A 623 -15.51 -11.39 -19.18
CA VAL A 623 -14.83 -10.99 -20.41
C VAL A 623 -13.91 -9.84 -20.10
N GLU A 624 -12.65 -9.97 -20.50
CA GLU A 624 -11.63 -8.99 -20.20
C GLU A 624 -10.86 -8.61 -21.46
N PHE A 625 -10.43 -7.36 -21.50
CA PHE A 625 -9.65 -6.80 -22.60
C PHE A 625 -8.61 -5.83 -22.06
N GLU A 626 -7.46 -5.76 -22.73
CA GLU A 626 -6.43 -4.76 -22.49
C GLU A 626 -5.63 -4.49 -23.78
N THR A 627 -5.25 -3.24 -24.03
CA THR A 627 -4.29 -2.89 -25.08
C THR A 627 -2.88 -3.30 -24.67
N ALA A 628 -2.01 -3.68 -25.60
CA ALA A 628 -0.66 -4.17 -25.25
C ALA A 628 0.21 -3.19 -24.44
N ASN A 629 -0.08 -1.89 -24.51
CA ASN A 629 0.57 -0.83 -23.74
C ASN A 629 -0.14 -0.52 -22.40
N GLY A 630 -1.18 -1.26 -22.01
CA GLY A 630 -1.92 -1.09 -20.76
C GLY A 630 -2.76 0.19 -20.65
N THR A 631 -2.90 0.98 -21.71
CA THR A 631 -3.58 2.30 -21.63
C THR A 631 -5.09 2.22 -21.67
N VAL A 632 -5.66 1.14 -22.20
CA VAL A 632 -7.09 0.92 -22.27
C VAL A 632 -7.38 -0.52 -21.87
N ALA A 633 -8.30 -0.71 -20.95
CA ALA A 633 -8.74 -2.03 -20.52
C ALA A 633 -10.23 -2.02 -20.19
N GLY A 634 -10.82 -3.20 -20.11
CA GLY A 634 -12.21 -3.37 -19.70
C GLY A 634 -12.42 -4.74 -19.10
N VAL A 635 -13.33 -4.81 -18.14
CA VAL A 635 -13.79 -6.05 -17.52
C VAL A 635 -15.31 -6.01 -17.51
N HIS A 636 -15.92 -7.08 -18.01
CA HIS A 636 -17.34 -7.33 -17.89
C HIS A 636 -17.54 -8.64 -17.16
N ARG A 637 -18.47 -8.67 -16.20
CA ARG A 637 -18.82 -9.88 -15.43
C ARG A 637 -20.34 -10.02 -15.39
N GLU A 638 -20.82 -11.21 -15.68
CA GLU A 638 -22.24 -11.53 -15.68
C GLU A 638 -22.47 -12.93 -15.08
N ALA A 639 -23.50 -13.06 -14.24
CA ALA A 639 -23.94 -14.37 -13.75
C ALA A 639 -24.70 -15.11 -14.87
N VAL A 640 -24.35 -16.38 -15.10
CA VAL A 640 -24.98 -17.24 -16.10
C VAL A 640 -25.40 -18.57 -15.48
N GLU A 641 -26.62 -18.99 -15.79
CA GLU A 641 -27.10 -20.35 -15.52
C GLU A 641 -26.84 -21.21 -16.76
N VAL A 642 -26.16 -22.34 -16.58
CA VAL A 642 -25.96 -23.36 -17.61
C VAL A 642 -26.98 -24.48 -17.39
N PRO A 643 -27.97 -24.65 -18.29
CA PRO A 643 -29.01 -25.65 -18.13
C PRO A 643 -28.48 -27.10 -18.21
N ASP A 644 -29.17 -28.02 -17.52
CA ASP A 644 -28.95 -29.45 -17.71
C ASP A 644 -29.66 -29.96 -18.97
N PHE A 645 -28.89 -30.10 -20.05
CA PHE A 645 -29.38 -30.59 -21.33
C PHE A 645 -29.41 -32.12 -21.44
N THR A 646 -29.16 -32.87 -20.36
CA THR A 646 -29.13 -34.35 -20.38
C THR A 646 -30.50 -35.00 -20.23
N GLY A 647 -31.53 -34.22 -19.89
CA GLY A 647 -32.92 -34.66 -19.81
C GLY A 647 -33.53 -35.03 -21.18
N THR A 648 -34.65 -35.74 -21.13
CA THR A 648 -35.45 -36.11 -22.32
C THR A 648 -36.67 -35.20 -22.54
N ASP A 649 -36.93 -34.28 -21.61
CA ASP A 649 -38.07 -33.36 -21.70
C ASP A 649 -37.84 -32.30 -22.79
N LEU A 650 -38.93 -31.66 -23.22
CA LEU A 650 -38.86 -30.58 -24.21
C LEU A 650 -38.09 -29.40 -23.62
N MET A 651 -36.97 -29.03 -24.24
CA MET A 651 -36.09 -27.96 -23.77
C MET A 651 -35.69 -27.00 -24.89
N LEU A 652 -35.42 -25.76 -24.49
CA LEU A 652 -34.83 -24.73 -25.34
C LEU A 652 -33.40 -24.40 -24.89
N SER A 653 -32.50 -24.18 -25.85
CA SER A 653 -31.20 -23.53 -25.61
C SER A 653 -31.36 -22.09 -25.11
N SER A 654 -30.25 -21.43 -24.78
CA SER A 654 -30.25 -19.97 -24.73
C SER A 654 -30.66 -19.37 -26.08
N LEU A 655 -31.21 -18.16 -26.05
CA LEU A 655 -31.52 -17.40 -27.25
C LEU A 655 -30.28 -16.62 -27.68
N LEU A 656 -29.73 -16.95 -28.86
CA LEU A 656 -28.58 -16.24 -29.40
C LEU A 656 -29.07 -15.09 -30.28
N LEU A 657 -28.94 -13.88 -29.75
CA LEU A 657 -29.17 -12.63 -30.46
C LEU A 657 -28.09 -12.43 -31.54
N ALA A 658 -28.52 -12.28 -32.78
CA ALA A 658 -27.65 -12.17 -33.94
C ALA A 658 -27.92 -10.90 -34.74
N ILE A 659 -26.87 -10.37 -35.35
CA ILE A 659 -26.94 -9.33 -36.39
C ILE A 659 -27.34 -9.98 -37.70
N GLN A 660 -26.80 -11.17 -37.97
CA GLN A 660 -27.02 -11.90 -39.20
C GLN A 660 -26.92 -13.41 -38.98
N VAL A 661 -27.78 -14.18 -39.65
CA VAL A 661 -27.73 -15.63 -39.74
C VAL A 661 -27.68 -16.01 -41.22
N GLU A 662 -26.70 -16.82 -41.62
CA GLU A 662 -26.56 -17.32 -42.98
C GLU A 662 -26.60 -18.84 -42.99
N GLU A 663 -27.51 -19.42 -43.76
CA GLU A 663 -27.66 -20.87 -43.93
C GLU A 663 -26.79 -21.39 -45.08
N GLY A 664 -26.15 -22.54 -44.90
CA GLY A 664 -25.22 -23.15 -45.86
C GLY A 664 -23.84 -22.46 -45.94
N ALA A 665 -23.60 -21.45 -45.10
CA ALA A 665 -22.33 -20.74 -45.04
C ALA A 665 -21.40 -21.31 -43.96
N THR A 666 -20.09 -21.09 -44.13
CA THR A 666 -19.09 -21.40 -43.10
C THR A 666 -18.75 -20.15 -42.30
N ALA A 667 -18.80 -20.24 -40.99
CA ALA A 667 -18.48 -19.16 -40.07
C ALA A 667 -17.01 -18.76 -40.18
N GLY A 668 -16.78 -17.49 -40.50
CA GLY A 668 -15.47 -16.86 -40.39
C GLY A 668 -15.10 -16.49 -38.94
N PRO A 669 -13.92 -15.89 -38.71
CA PRO A 669 -13.52 -15.41 -37.39
C PRO A 669 -14.55 -14.48 -36.75
N GLY A 670 -14.80 -14.67 -35.44
CA GLY A 670 -15.79 -13.89 -34.68
C GLY A 670 -17.24 -14.37 -34.82
N ARG A 671 -17.54 -15.19 -35.84
CA ARG A 671 -18.84 -15.84 -36.06
C ARG A 671 -18.90 -17.21 -35.39
N VAL A 672 -20.12 -17.67 -35.13
CA VAL A 672 -20.37 -18.99 -34.54
C VAL A 672 -20.99 -19.92 -35.59
N GLN A 673 -20.44 -21.13 -35.71
CA GLN A 673 -21.02 -22.18 -36.54
C GLN A 673 -21.95 -23.04 -35.68
N ARG A 674 -23.22 -23.19 -36.08
CA ARG A 674 -24.16 -24.14 -35.49
C ARG A 674 -24.87 -24.92 -36.59
N GLY A 675 -24.49 -26.19 -36.80
CA GLY A 675 -24.99 -26.96 -37.94
C GLY A 675 -24.69 -26.25 -39.25
N ASP A 676 -25.72 -26.02 -40.06
CA ASP A 676 -25.62 -25.33 -41.36
C ASP A 676 -25.69 -23.80 -41.23
N PHE A 677 -25.79 -23.25 -40.01
CA PHE A 677 -25.89 -21.81 -39.78
C PHE A 677 -24.54 -21.20 -39.39
N ALA A 678 -24.09 -20.20 -40.15
CA ALA A 678 -23.04 -19.27 -39.77
C ALA A 678 -23.67 -18.01 -39.17
N ILE A 679 -23.45 -17.80 -37.88
CA ILE A 679 -24.15 -16.77 -37.10
C ILE A 679 -23.19 -15.66 -36.73
N GLN A 680 -23.57 -14.41 -36.97
CA GLN A 680 -22.86 -13.22 -36.49
C GLN A 680 -23.59 -12.71 -35.24
N PRO A 681 -23.05 -12.96 -34.02
CA PRO A 681 -23.71 -12.56 -32.78
C PRO A 681 -23.81 -11.04 -32.63
N ALA A 682 -24.80 -10.58 -31.87
CA ALA A 682 -25.01 -9.19 -31.50
C ALA A 682 -24.65 -8.97 -30.02
N PRO A 683 -23.36 -8.91 -29.64
CA PRO A 683 -22.93 -8.95 -28.23
C PRO A 683 -23.42 -7.78 -27.37
N TRP A 684 -23.90 -6.70 -27.98
CA TRP A 684 -24.48 -5.57 -27.25
C TRP A 684 -25.99 -5.68 -27.05
N GLY A 685 -26.67 -6.59 -27.76
CA GLY A 685 -28.13 -6.70 -27.74
C GLY A 685 -28.83 -5.40 -28.20
N VAL A 686 -28.15 -4.54 -28.94
CA VAL A 686 -28.67 -3.27 -29.47
C VAL A 686 -28.99 -3.43 -30.95
N TYR A 687 -30.19 -2.98 -31.34
CA TYR A 687 -30.68 -3.02 -32.71
C TYR A 687 -31.25 -1.65 -33.09
N THR A 688 -31.02 -1.21 -34.33
CA THR A 688 -31.69 0.00 -34.85
C THR A 688 -33.14 -0.32 -35.19
N VAL A 689 -34.06 0.61 -34.87
CA VAL A 689 -35.48 0.44 -35.23
C VAL A 689 -35.63 0.26 -36.74
N GLY A 690 -36.22 -0.87 -37.14
CA GLY A 690 -36.44 -1.25 -38.54
C GLY A 690 -35.41 -2.23 -39.10
N ASP A 691 -34.28 -2.45 -38.43
CA ASP A 691 -33.37 -3.54 -38.78
C ASP A 691 -33.98 -4.89 -38.33
N PRO A 692 -33.78 -5.97 -39.09
CA PRO A 692 -34.25 -7.29 -38.71
C PRO A 692 -33.50 -7.79 -37.47
N ILE A 693 -34.26 -8.22 -36.47
CA ILE A 693 -33.70 -8.85 -35.27
C ILE A 693 -33.66 -10.36 -35.53
N ALA A 694 -32.46 -10.89 -35.75
CA ALA A 694 -32.25 -12.32 -35.93
C ALA A 694 -32.00 -13.01 -34.58
N VAL A 695 -32.70 -14.11 -34.33
CA VAL A 695 -32.60 -14.87 -33.09
C VAL A 695 -32.46 -16.33 -33.42
N TYR A 696 -31.34 -16.93 -33.05
CA TYR A 696 -31.07 -18.36 -33.22
C TYR A 696 -31.36 -19.13 -31.93
N PHE A 697 -31.90 -20.34 -32.07
CA PHE A 697 -32.18 -21.24 -30.95
C PHE A 697 -32.19 -22.71 -31.38
N GLU A 698 -32.02 -23.58 -30.40
CA GLU A 698 -32.13 -25.03 -30.56
C GLU A 698 -33.22 -25.58 -29.65
N VAL A 699 -34.00 -26.51 -30.20
CA VAL A 699 -35.06 -27.24 -29.49
C VAL A 699 -34.59 -28.68 -29.32
N TYR A 700 -34.75 -29.21 -28.11
CA TYR A 700 -34.37 -30.57 -27.74
C TYR A 700 -35.56 -31.32 -27.14
N GLY A 701 -35.55 -32.65 -27.22
CA GLY A 701 -36.59 -33.48 -26.63
C GLY A 701 -37.94 -33.41 -27.35
N LEU A 702 -37.93 -33.13 -28.66
CA LEU A 702 -39.15 -33.15 -29.48
C LEU A 702 -39.68 -34.59 -29.60
N GLY A 703 -40.99 -34.75 -29.40
CA GLY A 703 -41.66 -36.02 -29.67
C GLY A 703 -41.65 -36.37 -31.16
N LEU A 704 -41.57 -37.66 -31.45
CA LEU A 704 -41.65 -38.20 -32.81
C LEU A 704 -42.95 -38.98 -33.01
N ASP A 705 -43.72 -38.62 -34.04
CA ASP A 705 -44.82 -39.42 -34.57
C ASP A 705 -44.46 -39.90 -35.97
N ASN A 706 -44.44 -41.22 -36.17
CA ASN A 706 -43.99 -41.86 -37.43
C ASN A 706 -42.62 -41.35 -37.95
N GLY A 707 -41.70 -41.03 -37.04
CA GLY A 707 -40.36 -40.52 -37.36
C GLY A 707 -40.32 -39.03 -37.74
N GLN A 708 -41.41 -38.29 -37.56
CA GLN A 708 -41.46 -36.85 -37.78
C GLN A 708 -41.74 -36.12 -36.47
N SER A 709 -41.03 -35.01 -36.23
CA SER A 709 -41.33 -34.05 -35.17
C SER A 709 -42.22 -32.93 -35.72
N GLY A 710 -43.09 -32.37 -34.87
CA GLY A 710 -43.95 -31.26 -35.23
C GLY A 710 -44.23 -30.35 -34.04
N TYR A 711 -43.92 -29.06 -34.18
CA TYR A 711 -44.01 -28.10 -33.09
C TYR A 711 -44.39 -26.70 -33.60
N ASP A 712 -44.89 -25.86 -32.70
CA ASP A 712 -45.18 -24.45 -32.96
C ASP A 712 -44.10 -23.57 -32.33
N VAL A 713 -43.63 -22.60 -33.12
CA VAL A 713 -42.73 -21.53 -32.65
C VAL A 713 -43.56 -20.27 -32.49
N GLU A 714 -43.43 -19.61 -31.34
CA GLU A 714 -44.01 -18.29 -31.08
C GLU A 714 -42.92 -17.39 -30.49
N ALA A 715 -42.61 -16.29 -31.19
CA ALA A 715 -41.70 -15.27 -30.67
C ALA A 715 -42.49 -13.97 -30.46
N GLN A 716 -42.37 -13.37 -29.28
CA GLN A 716 -43.03 -12.12 -28.90
C GLN A 716 -41.99 -11.12 -28.38
N LEU A 717 -41.97 -9.92 -28.97
CA LEU A 717 -41.13 -8.81 -28.55
C LEU A 717 -42.00 -7.73 -27.92
N ILE A 718 -41.85 -7.51 -26.62
CA ILE A 718 -42.73 -6.62 -25.84
C ILE A 718 -41.89 -5.52 -25.15
N PRO A 719 -42.32 -4.24 -25.18
CA PRO A 719 -41.64 -3.18 -24.45
C PRO A 719 -41.58 -3.49 -22.95
N LYS A 720 -40.40 -3.42 -22.35
CA LYS A 720 -40.20 -3.73 -20.92
C LYS A 720 -40.81 -2.64 -20.05
N ASP A 721 -41.78 -2.99 -19.21
CA ASP A 721 -42.50 -1.99 -18.39
C ASP A 721 -41.67 -1.52 -17.18
N ARG A 722 -40.98 -0.38 -17.36
CA ARG A 722 -40.13 0.27 -16.35
C ARG A 722 -40.88 1.04 -15.27
N SER A 723 -42.22 1.04 -15.26
CA SER A 723 -43.00 1.82 -14.29
C SER A 723 -42.95 1.22 -12.87
N ARG A 724 -42.78 2.05 -11.83
CA ARG A 724 -42.79 1.67 -10.39
C ARG A 724 -44.04 2.20 -9.68
N GLY A 725 -44.54 1.47 -8.68
CA GLY A 725 -45.59 1.94 -7.74
C GLY A 725 -46.99 2.16 -8.39
N LEU A 726 -47.71 3.19 -7.92
CA LEU A 726 -49.09 3.52 -8.32
C LEU A 726 -49.25 3.76 -9.84
N ALA A 727 -48.17 4.08 -10.56
CA ALA A 727 -48.17 4.22 -12.02
C ALA A 727 -48.38 2.88 -12.75
N ARG A 728 -47.84 1.76 -12.23
CA ARG A 728 -48.12 0.40 -12.75
C ARG A 728 -49.60 0.05 -12.61
N LEU A 729 -50.20 0.42 -11.47
CA LEU A 729 -51.61 0.16 -11.17
C LEU A 729 -52.54 0.98 -12.07
N ALA A 730 -52.24 2.28 -12.28
CA ALA A 730 -53.00 3.15 -13.18
C ALA A 730 -52.90 2.70 -14.65
N LYS A 731 -51.72 2.27 -15.11
CA LYS A 731 -51.52 1.75 -16.48
C LYS A 731 -52.25 0.43 -16.71
N ARG A 732 -52.41 -0.41 -15.68
CA ARG A 732 -53.20 -1.67 -15.75
C ARG A 732 -54.71 -1.46 -15.79
N ILE A 733 -55.20 -0.33 -15.27
CA ILE A 733 -56.63 0.00 -15.19
C ILE A 733 -57.08 0.90 -16.37
N PHE A 734 -56.19 1.76 -16.88
CA PHE A 734 -56.52 2.77 -17.91
C PHE A 734 -55.65 2.70 -19.19
N GLY A 735 -54.63 1.85 -19.26
CA GLY A 735 -53.67 1.80 -20.38
C GLY A 735 -53.92 0.62 -21.33
N GLY A 736 -54.05 0.92 -22.63
CA GLY A 736 -54.20 -0.07 -23.69
C GLY A 736 -53.03 -1.06 -23.78
N ARG A 737 -53.32 -2.26 -24.29
CA ARG A 737 -52.34 -3.33 -24.58
C ARG A 737 -51.08 -2.73 -25.23
N ALA A 738 -49.92 -2.96 -24.62
CA ALA A 738 -48.64 -2.64 -25.25
C ALA A 738 -48.60 -3.31 -26.63
N ARG A 739 -48.37 -2.53 -27.69
CA ARG A 739 -48.18 -3.06 -29.05
C ARG A 739 -46.80 -3.71 -29.07
N GLY A 740 -46.75 -5.03 -29.01
CA GLY A 740 -45.53 -5.80 -29.26
C GLY A 740 -45.51 -6.35 -30.68
N VAL A 741 -44.36 -6.83 -31.12
CA VAL A 741 -44.21 -7.62 -32.35
C VAL A 741 -44.37 -9.08 -31.99
N SER A 742 -45.12 -9.86 -32.78
CA SER A 742 -45.21 -11.30 -32.58
C SER A 742 -45.17 -12.01 -33.93
N THR A 743 -44.42 -13.10 -34.00
CA THR A 743 -44.45 -14.03 -35.12
C THR A 743 -44.71 -15.43 -34.58
N SER A 744 -45.53 -16.19 -35.30
CA SER A 744 -45.77 -17.60 -34.97
C SER A 744 -45.91 -18.41 -36.24
N PHE A 745 -45.28 -19.57 -36.26
CA PHE A 745 -45.33 -20.50 -37.38
C PHE A 745 -45.15 -21.94 -36.92
N PRO A 746 -45.78 -22.89 -37.61
CA PRO A 746 -45.54 -24.32 -37.40
C PRO A 746 -44.22 -24.73 -38.04
N ALA A 747 -43.53 -25.69 -37.41
CA ALA A 747 -42.33 -26.34 -37.93
C ALA A 747 -42.46 -27.86 -37.85
N GLN A 748 -41.74 -28.54 -38.75
CA GLN A 748 -41.66 -30.00 -38.81
C GLN A 748 -40.23 -30.45 -39.09
N GLY A 749 -39.86 -31.63 -38.58
CA GLY A 749 -38.54 -32.20 -38.71
C GLY A 749 -38.55 -33.73 -38.71
N THR A 750 -37.35 -34.33 -38.75
CA THR A 750 -37.14 -35.79 -38.73
C THR A 750 -36.26 -36.24 -37.55
N SER A 751 -36.10 -35.38 -36.56
CA SER A 751 -35.23 -35.57 -35.39
C SER A 751 -35.94 -35.07 -34.13
N GLU A 752 -35.52 -35.59 -32.98
CA GLU A 752 -35.89 -35.11 -31.63
C GLU A 752 -35.26 -33.73 -31.31
N GLU A 753 -34.46 -33.21 -32.25
CA GLU A 753 -33.75 -31.94 -32.16
C GLU A 753 -34.04 -31.09 -33.39
N ALA A 754 -34.15 -29.79 -33.19
CA ALA A 754 -34.26 -28.84 -34.29
C ALA A 754 -33.42 -27.59 -34.02
N ARG A 755 -32.80 -27.08 -35.08
CA ARG A 755 -32.04 -25.83 -35.09
C ARG A 755 -32.77 -24.84 -35.96
N GLN A 756 -33.12 -23.68 -35.43
CA GLN A 756 -33.90 -22.69 -36.15
C GLN A 756 -33.46 -21.27 -35.81
N TYR A 757 -33.90 -20.33 -36.65
CA TYR A 757 -33.84 -18.91 -36.36
C TYR A 757 -35.16 -18.23 -36.73
N VAL A 758 -35.43 -17.12 -36.06
CA VAL A 758 -36.54 -16.21 -36.41
C VAL A 758 -36.01 -14.83 -36.73
N LEU A 759 -36.71 -14.15 -37.64
CA LEU A 759 -36.50 -12.73 -37.94
C LEU A 759 -37.70 -11.95 -37.42
N LEU A 760 -37.46 -10.98 -36.55
CA LEU A 760 -38.47 -10.06 -36.05
C LEU A 760 -38.27 -8.70 -36.69
N ASP A 761 -39.34 -8.14 -37.23
CA ASP A 761 -39.36 -6.78 -37.76
C ASP A 761 -39.91 -5.83 -36.70
N ALA A 762 -39.04 -5.00 -36.13
CA ALA A 762 -39.41 -4.00 -35.14
C ALA A 762 -39.83 -2.65 -35.76
N THR A 763 -40.14 -2.61 -37.07
CA THR A 763 -40.64 -1.40 -37.73
C THR A 763 -41.87 -0.85 -37.02
N GLY A 764 -41.81 0.44 -36.67
CA GLY A 764 -42.90 1.14 -35.98
C GLY A 764 -42.96 0.92 -34.46
N GLN A 765 -41.98 0.25 -33.88
CA GLN A 765 -41.77 0.22 -32.42
C GLN A 765 -41.00 1.48 -31.97
N ASP A 766 -41.26 1.92 -30.74
CA ASP A 766 -40.53 3.05 -30.15
C ASP A 766 -39.17 2.59 -29.61
N PRO A 767 -38.10 3.42 -29.67
CA PRO A 767 -36.83 3.12 -29.02
C PRO A 767 -37.01 2.83 -27.52
N GLY A 768 -36.27 1.84 -27.00
CA GLY A 768 -36.38 1.41 -25.61
C GLY A 768 -35.95 -0.04 -25.40
N VAL A 769 -36.02 -0.50 -24.15
CA VAL A 769 -35.70 -1.89 -23.81
C VAL A 769 -36.94 -2.77 -23.98
N TYR A 770 -36.75 -3.90 -24.64
CA TYR A 770 -37.76 -4.91 -24.91
C TYR A 770 -37.34 -6.25 -24.31
N THR A 771 -38.32 -7.05 -23.96
CA THR A 771 -38.13 -8.47 -23.63
C THR A 771 -38.66 -9.29 -24.79
N LEU A 772 -37.79 -10.14 -25.33
CA LEU A 772 -38.13 -11.15 -26.31
C LEU A 772 -38.45 -12.45 -25.57
N THR A 773 -39.65 -12.97 -25.73
CA THR A 773 -40.07 -14.29 -25.24
C THR A 773 -40.21 -15.23 -26.44
N LEU A 774 -39.43 -16.31 -26.48
CA LEU A 774 -39.57 -17.39 -27.44
C LEU A 774 -40.21 -18.58 -26.75
N ARG A 775 -41.32 -19.08 -27.29
CA ARG A 775 -42.04 -20.24 -26.80
C ARG A 775 -42.13 -21.32 -27.87
N ILE A 776 -41.91 -22.55 -27.44
CA ILE A 776 -42.11 -23.76 -28.23
C ILE A 776 -43.22 -24.60 -27.61
N GLU A 777 -44.11 -25.09 -28.46
CA GLU A 777 -45.13 -26.07 -28.12
C GLU A 777 -44.99 -27.30 -29.02
N ASP A 778 -44.60 -28.44 -28.44
CA ASP A 778 -44.51 -29.70 -29.17
C ASP A 778 -45.90 -30.29 -29.35
N ARG A 779 -46.30 -30.51 -30.61
CA ARG A 779 -47.63 -31.03 -30.95
C ARG A 779 -47.77 -32.52 -30.72
N VAL A 780 -46.64 -33.24 -30.66
CA VAL A 780 -46.63 -34.69 -30.44
C VAL A 780 -46.75 -34.99 -28.94
N SER A 781 -45.89 -34.41 -28.12
CA SER A 781 -45.91 -34.63 -26.66
C SER A 781 -46.92 -33.74 -25.91
N GLY A 782 -47.32 -32.61 -26.49
CA GLY A 782 -48.12 -31.56 -25.82
C GLY A 782 -47.32 -30.71 -24.82
N GLN A 783 -46.01 -30.94 -24.70
CA GLN A 783 -45.14 -30.16 -23.81
C GLN A 783 -44.90 -28.75 -24.34
N ARG A 784 -44.56 -27.83 -23.42
CA ARG A 784 -44.28 -26.42 -23.72
C ARG A 784 -43.06 -25.96 -22.95
N THR A 785 -42.23 -25.15 -23.60
CA THR A 785 -41.06 -24.52 -22.99
C THR A 785 -40.91 -23.10 -23.52
N GLU A 786 -40.34 -22.20 -22.72
CA GLU A 786 -40.08 -20.82 -23.12
C GLU A 786 -38.75 -20.30 -22.61
N ARG A 787 -38.20 -19.32 -23.31
CA ARG A 787 -36.97 -18.60 -22.95
C ARG A 787 -37.15 -17.12 -23.23
N GLU A 788 -36.51 -16.30 -22.41
CA GLU A 788 -36.55 -14.84 -22.53
C GLU A 788 -35.14 -14.27 -22.68
N VAL A 789 -35.04 -13.16 -23.41
CA VAL A 789 -33.83 -12.34 -23.48
C VAL A 789 -34.22 -10.88 -23.65
N ASP A 790 -33.48 -9.98 -23.00
CA ASP A 790 -33.69 -8.55 -23.17
C ASP A 790 -32.83 -8.00 -24.31
N LEU A 791 -33.35 -6.99 -25.02
CA LEU A 791 -32.63 -6.25 -26.05
C LEU A 791 -33.03 -4.76 -26.04
N LEU A 792 -32.21 -3.91 -26.66
CA LEU A 792 -32.44 -2.47 -26.80
C LEU A 792 -32.71 -2.12 -28.26
N LEU A 793 -33.74 -1.30 -28.50
CA LEU A 793 -34.02 -0.67 -29.79
C LEU A 793 -33.62 0.81 -29.77
N GLU A 794 -32.90 1.28 -30.79
CA GLU A 794 -32.37 2.66 -30.94
C GLU A 794 -32.75 3.41 -32.21
#